data_AF-A0A1Y6BBG6-F1
#
_entry.id   AF-A0A1Y6BBG6-F1
#
_cell.length_a   1.000
_cell.length_b   1.000
_cell.length_c   1.000
_cell.angle_alpha   90.00
_cell.angle_beta   90.00
_cell.angle_gamma   90.00
#
_symmetry.space_group_name_H-M   'P 1'
#
loop_
_entity.id
_entity.type
_entity.pdbx_description
1 polymer ?
#
loop_
_entity_poly.entity_id
_entity_poly.type
_entity_poly.pdbx_seq_one_letter_code
_entity_poly.pdbx_strand_id
1 'polypeptide(L)'
;MTESAEFLQNLNQETRSLFQERQVILSFGDFLQRLTERPSVFIRNASQYLFDVFQHYGPSEVTTDNHYTRWKIFDMGTERNIPIIGSESVQDEIHKVISSFTRQGYSNKLIVLHGPNGSAKSSILDSLSDAMKSYSETEEGAVYRFNWIFPTDKSLTSKRMGTSGPIGFGGEEDNINHSESFAYLEEAKIASKIHSEFKENPIFLIPMPQREAYLRKWLAKEQEISEDQVELPPHILLPGLSKRNQLIMENLLSAYDGDLGKVLRHVQVERFFFSKQYRVGVGTVEPQMSIDALEKQLTMDRNIANLPPVLHNISFHEVSGPLVEANRGILEFSDMLKRPIEAFKYLLSTVEKGTLNLPSSTANLDIIFFATTNEKHLDAFKTIPDFASFKSRFELITAPYLLKPSQEVLIYTRDLEAIRKTKPVCPHTLDLLCLWAVMTRLKQPNPEYYESKYRSLISRLDPRSKVRLYEKKGLTEVFKPQEETMLLELFTKIREEFENVVSYEGRFGASPREVRSILFRAAQNKKHQTLTPMTIFIELERLVKDRTVYEFLQLEPRGKYHQPAEFIKYLKEDFISLFEQEISAAMTLVDELEYTTLLQRYISHVVAQVKKEKIYNPITKAHEEPSDKIMKDIEKIIKVTGAVERHRESILGKIAAYKIDNPAKDIVVAEIFHDYLKALKDYYFKERQIAVESNYKVMLDLDTDNAKNHKPDEIELAKTTYQNLDERFGYDHVSARESLKFLLSQSKS
;
A
#
# COMPACT_ATOMS: atom_id res chain seq x y z
N MET A 1 34.62 -32.38 -16.30
CA MET A 1 34.31 -31.78 -14.99
C MET A 1 32.94 -31.15 -15.14
N THR A 2 32.00 -31.60 -14.32
CA THR A 2 30.55 -31.40 -14.49
C THR A 2 30.15 -29.93 -14.38
N GLU A 3 29.13 -29.52 -15.12
CA GLU A 3 28.45 -28.20 -15.06
C GLU A 3 28.16 -27.76 -13.61
N SER A 4 27.92 -28.73 -12.71
CA SER A 4 27.76 -28.53 -11.27
C SER A 4 29.03 -27.97 -10.59
N ALA A 5 30.23 -28.38 -11.00
CA ALA A 5 31.49 -27.90 -10.44
C ALA A 5 31.81 -26.47 -10.90
N GLU A 6 31.50 -26.14 -12.16
CA GLU A 6 31.62 -24.79 -12.69
C GLU A 6 30.61 -23.83 -12.03
N PHE A 7 29.37 -24.28 -11.85
CA PHE A 7 28.37 -23.55 -11.07
C PHE A 7 28.84 -23.28 -9.63
N LEU A 8 29.37 -24.30 -8.93
CA LEU A 8 29.88 -24.13 -7.57
C LEU A 8 31.09 -23.18 -7.52
N GLN A 9 31.94 -23.20 -8.55
CA GLN A 9 33.09 -22.31 -8.63
C GLN A 9 32.65 -20.85 -8.85
N ASN A 10 31.71 -20.60 -9.76
CA ASN A 10 31.15 -19.27 -10.00
C ASN A 10 30.40 -18.76 -8.77
N LEU A 11 29.56 -19.59 -8.15
CA LEU A 11 28.83 -19.25 -6.92
C LEU A 11 29.80 -18.90 -5.77
N ASN A 12 30.92 -19.62 -5.64
CA ASN A 12 31.93 -19.33 -4.62
C ASN A 12 32.64 -18.00 -4.89
N GLN A 13 32.99 -17.71 -6.15
CA GLN A 13 33.57 -16.42 -6.53
C GLN A 13 32.60 -15.26 -6.24
N GLU A 14 31.34 -15.37 -6.66
CA GLU A 14 30.30 -14.37 -6.39
C GLU A 14 30.08 -14.16 -4.89
N THR A 15 29.93 -15.25 -4.13
CA THR A 15 29.71 -15.18 -2.67
C THR A 15 30.90 -14.55 -1.94
N ARG A 16 32.13 -14.87 -2.36
CA ARG A 16 33.34 -14.24 -1.78
C ARG A 16 33.44 -12.77 -2.13
N SER A 17 33.14 -12.38 -3.38
CA SER A 17 33.10 -10.97 -3.79
C SER A 17 32.07 -10.20 -2.96
N LEU A 18 30.84 -10.72 -2.88
CA LEU A 18 29.75 -10.12 -2.09
C LEU A 18 30.10 -10.03 -0.60
N PHE A 19 30.74 -11.05 -0.02
CA PHE A 19 31.15 -11.03 1.39
C PHE A 19 32.24 -9.98 1.67
N GLN A 20 33.20 -9.84 0.76
CA GLN A 20 34.27 -8.84 0.84
C GLN A 20 33.74 -7.41 0.59
N GLU A 21 32.89 -7.23 -0.43
CA GLU A 21 32.25 -5.96 -0.77
C GLU A 21 31.36 -5.44 0.36
N ARG A 22 30.55 -6.33 0.96
CA ARG A 22 29.66 -5.96 2.07
C ARG A 22 30.40 -5.64 3.38
N GLN A 23 31.73 -5.88 3.43
CA GLN A 23 32.62 -5.69 4.59
C GLN A 23 31.92 -6.04 5.91
N VAL A 24 31.45 -7.29 5.99
CA VAL A 24 30.58 -7.74 7.08
C VAL A 24 31.29 -7.68 8.44
N ILE A 25 32.62 -7.81 8.46
CA ILE A 25 33.44 -7.79 9.66
C ILE A 25 34.49 -6.69 9.53
N LEU A 26 34.61 -5.87 10.57
CA LEU A 26 35.57 -4.78 10.68
C LEU A 26 36.29 -4.84 12.04
N SER A 27 37.53 -4.36 12.07
CA SER A 27 38.13 -3.93 13.34
C SER A 27 37.48 -2.64 13.82
N PHE A 28 37.64 -2.32 15.11
CA PHE A 28 37.21 -1.01 15.61
C PHE A 28 37.90 0.16 14.90
N GLY A 29 39.17 0.00 14.49
CA GLY A 29 39.91 1.02 13.73
C GLY A 29 39.30 1.28 12.36
N ASP A 30 38.95 0.21 11.63
CA ASP A 30 38.31 0.32 10.31
C ASP A 30 36.90 0.93 10.42
N PHE A 31 36.17 0.59 11.47
CA PHE A 31 34.90 1.25 11.79
C PHE A 31 35.07 2.74 12.09
N LEU A 32 36.09 3.13 12.86
CA LEU A 32 36.39 4.54 13.14
C LEU A 32 36.76 5.33 11.88
N GLN A 33 37.47 4.72 10.94
CA GLN A 33 37.77 5.35 9.65
C GLN A 33 36.48 5.67 8.91
N ARG A 34 35.58 4.69 8.77
CA ARG A 34 34.26 4.88 8.14
C ARG A 34 33.43 5.93 8.89
N LEU A 35 33.42 5.89 10.23
CA LEU A 35 32.74 6.87 11.08
C LEU A 35 33.25 8.29 10.87
N THR A 36 34.56 8.47 10.65
CA THR A 36 35.16 9.78 10.38
C THR A 36 34.81 10.31 8.99
N GLU A 37 34.61 9.41 8.02
CA GLU A 37 34.26 9.76 6.63
C GLU A 37 32.77 10.08 6.47
N ARG A 38 31.87 9.32 7.12
CA ARG A 38 30.41 9.48 7.01
C ARG A 38 29.72 9.38 8.39
N PRO A 39 29.96 10.32 9.31
CA PRO A 39 29.48 10.22 10.69
C PRO A 39 27.95 10.16 10.78
N SER A 40 27.22 10.94 9.98
CA SER A 40 25.75 10.95 9.94
C SER A 40 25.12 9.56 9.81
N VAL A 41 25.68 8.71 8.94
CA VAL A 41 25.19 7.34 8.63
C VAL A 41 25.33 6.41 9.84
N PHE A 42 26.43 6.54 10.60
CA PHE A 42 26.77 5.58 11.64
C PHE A 42 26.28 5.95 13.04
N ILE A 43 25.77 7.17 13.24
CA ILE A 43 25.20 7.61 14.53
C ILE A 43 23.68 7.51 14.62
N ARG A 44 23.00 7.06 13.56
CA ARG A 44 21.54 7.01 13.48
C ARG A 44 20.95 6.09 14.55
N ASN A 45 19.86 6.56 15.16
CA ASN A 45 18.95 5.73 15.96
C ASN A 45 17.89 5.09 15.03
N ALA A 46 16.98 4.29 15.59
CA ALA A 46 15.93 3.61 14.83
C ALA A 46 15.01 4.59 14.10
N SER A 47 14.62 5.72 14.72
CA SER A 47 13.74 6.72 14.10
C SER A 47 14.36 7.38 12.88
N GLN A 48 15.62 7.85 12.99
CA GLN A 48 16.37 8.40 11.87
C GLN A 48 16.57 7.34 10.78
N TYR A 49 16.88 6.09 11.15
CA TYR A 49 17.05 5.01 10.18
C TYR A 49 15.77 4.76 9.37
N LEU A 50 14.61 4.67 10.03
CA LEU A 50 13.33 4.49 9.33
C LEU A 50 12.96 5.74 8.50
N PHE A 51 13.28 6.95 8.96
CA PHE A 51 13.12 8.16 8.17
C PHE A 51 13.95 8.12 6.88
N ASP A 52 15.22 7.71 6.97
CA ASP A 52 16.10 7.56 5.81
C ASP A 52 15.58 6.51 4.83
N VAL A 53 14.96 5.43 5.32
CA VAL A 53 14.27 4.44 4.46
C VAL A 53 13.18 5.13 3.63
N PHE A 54 12.35 5.97 4.24
CA PHE A 54 11.35 6.75 3.49
C PHE A 54 12.00 7.69 2.46
N GLN A 55 13.09 8.37 2.82
CA GLN A 55 13.78 9.29 1.90
C GLN A 55 14.47 8.57 0.74
N HIS A 56 15.09 7.42 0.99
CA HIS A 56 15.82 6.63 0.00
C HIS A 56 14.90 6.15 -1.13
N TYR A 57 13.74 5.59 -0.79
CA TYR A 57 12.77 5.15 -1.81
C TYR A 57 11.93 6.30 -2.36
N GLY A 58 11.62 7.29 -1.52
CA GLY A 58 10.89 8.50 -1.91
C GLY A 58 9.41 8.27 -2.25
N PRO A 59 8.72 9.36 -2.64
CA PRO A 59 7.33 9.31 -3.07
C PRO A 59 7.20 8.61 -4.44
N SER A 60 6.05 7.98 -4.66
CA SER A 60 5.67 7.38 -5.94
C SER A 60 5.27 8.48 -6.93
N GLU A 61 5.50 8.25 -8.23
CA GLU A 61 5.08 9.18 -9.30
C GLU A 61 3.57 9.20 -9.49
N VAL A 62 2.86 8.21 -8.93
CA VAL A 62 1.41 8.16 -8.92
C VAL A 62 0.89 9.22 -7.95
N THR A 63 0.50 10.37 -8.49
CA THR A 63 -0.27 11.36 -7.74
C THR A 63 -1.66 10.79 -7.49
N THR A 64 -1.89 10.27 -6.28
CA THR A 64 -3.25 10.13 -5.75
C THR A 64 -3.85 11.53 -5.61
N ASP A 65 -5.19 11.65 -5.51
CA ASP A 65 -5.90 12.89 -5.19
C ASP A 65 -5.02 13.79 -4.30
N ASN A 66 -4.71 15.03 -4.72
CA ASN A 66 -3.67 16.01 -4.24
C ASN A 66 -3.46 16.23 -2.71
N HIS A 67 -4.01 15.37 -1.88
CA HIS A 67 -4.14 15.45 -0.44
C HIS A 67 -3.17 14.52 0.31
N TYR A 68 -2.76 13.38 -0.27
CA TYR A 68 -1.86 12.43 0.39
C TYR A 68 -0.69 12.00 -0.49
N THR A 69 0.47 11.82 0.12
CA THR A 69 1.67 11.32 -0.55
C THR A 69 1.64 9.79 -0.60
N ARG A 70 1.75 9.23 -1.80
CA ARG A 70 1.96 7.79 -2.01
C ARG A 70 3.46 7.49 -1.89
N TRP A 71 3.86 6.50 -1.09
CA TRP A 71 5.28 6.15 -0.92
C TRP A 71 5.64 4.85 -1.65
N LYS A 72 6.78 4.82 -2.36
CA LYS A 72 7.21 3.66 -3.17
C LYS A 72 7.42 2.39 -2.36
N ILE A 73 7.77 2.51 -1.08
CA ILE A 73 7.91 1.37 -0.14
C ILE A 73 6.67 0.46 -0.20
N PHE A 74 5.49 1.05 -0.23
CA PHE A 74 4.22 0.33 -0.24
C PHE A 74 3.83 -0.21 -1.62
N ASP A 75 4.44 0.30 -2.69
CA ASP A 75 4.32 -0.23 -4.05
C ASP A 75 5.22 -1.46 -4.24
N MET A 76 6.42 -1.48 -3.64
CA MET A 76 7.26 -2.68 -3.55
C MET A 76 6.54 -3.79 -2.77
N GLY A 77 5.84 -3.38 -1.70
CA GLY A 77 4.94 -4.25 -0.97
C GLY A 77 5.63 -5.05 0.14
N THR A 78 5.08 -6.22 0.44
CA THR A 78 5.61 -7.16 1.45
C THR A 78 6.71 -8.06 0.87
N GLU A 79 7.39 -8.86 1.70
CA GLU A 79 8.39 -9.88 1.30
C GLU A 79 7.92 -10.81 0.15
N ARG A 80 6.61 -10.97 -0.06
CA ARG A 80 6.02 -11.75 -1.16
C ARG A 80 5.77 -10.92 -2.43
N ASN A 81 6.32 -9.72 -2.53
CA ASN A 81 6.06 -8.72 -3.56
C ASN A 81 4.56 -8.48 -3.74
N ILE A 82 3.84 -8.28 -2.62
CA ILE A 82 2.41 -7.95 -2.62
C ILE A 82 2.29 -6.47 -2.28
N PRO A 83 1.93 -5.59 -3.24
CA PRO A 83 1.77 -4.16 -3.00
C PRO A 83 0.60 -3.87 -2.06
N ILE A 84 0.73 -2.80 -1.26
CA ILE A 84 -0.35 -2.31 -0.41
C ILE A 84 -1.22 -1.37 -1.22
N ILE A 85 -2.42 -1.79 -1.58
CA ILE A 85 -3.32 -0.93 -2.35
C ILE A 85 -4.01 0.08 -1.43
N GLY A 86 -3.95 1.37 -1.79
CA GLY A 86 -4.57 2.45 -1.02
C GLY A 86 -3.85 2.76 0.30
N SER A 87 -4.62 3.25 1.28
CA SER A 87 -4.14 3.62 2.63
C SER A 87 -3.11 4.75 2.66
N GLU A 88 -3.12 5.65 1.67
CA GLU A 88 -2.17 6.78 1.57
C GLU A 88 -2.22 7.68 2.82
N SER A 89 -3.40 7.87 3.42
CA SER A 89 -3.56 8.62 4.67
C SER A 89 -2.78 7.97 5.82
N VAL A 90 -2.81 6.64 5.93
CA VAL A 90 -2.07 5.89 6.96
C VAL A 90 -0.57 6.02 6.74
N GLN A 91 -0.12 5.94 5.49
CA GLN A 91 1.29 6.06 5.12
C GLN A 91 1.84 7.44 5.48
N ASP A 92 1.09 8.49 5.13
CA ASP A 92 1.47 9.88 5.41
C ASP A 92 1.50 10.18 6.92
N GLU A 93 0.53 9.68 7.69
CA GLU A 93 0.53 9.80 9.16
C GLU A 93 1.71 9.05 9.80
N ILE A 94 2.03 7.83 9.36
CA ILE A 94 3.23 7.13 9.83
C ILE A 94 4.48 7.99 9.56
N HIS A 95 4.63 8.48 8.32
CA HIS A 95 5.78 9.31 7.96
C HIS A 95 5.87 10.59 8.80
N LYS A 96 4.75 11.28 9.05
CA LYS A 96 4.69 12.47 9.94
C LYS A 96 5.16 12.14 11.35
N VAL A 97 4.73 11.01 11.92
CA VAL A 97 5.13 10.59 13.26
C VAL A 97 6.63 10.26 13.30
N ILE A 98 7.13 9.52 12.32
CA ILE A 98 8.57 9.20 12.22
C ILE A 98 9.42 10.47 12.05
N SER A 99 8.98 11.41 11.22
CA SER A 99 9.63 12.73 11.07
C SER A 99 9.62 13.52 12.38
N SER A 100 8.55 13.43 13.17
CA SER A 100 8.50 14.04 14.50
C SER A 100 9.50 13.39 15.48
N PHE A 101 9.57 12.06 15.53
CA PHE A 101 10.55 11.35 16.38
C PHE A 101 11.99 11.66 15.99
N THR A 102 12.24 11.80 14.69
CA THR A 102 13.56 12.14 14.15
C THR A 102 13.98 13.53 14.61
N ARG A 103 13.11 14.54 14.48
CA ARG A 103 13.36 15.91 14.97
C ARG A 103 13.53 15.99 16.49
N GLN A 104 12.85 15.14 17.25
CA GLN A 104 12.99 15.08 18.71
C GLN A 104 14.25 14.32 19.17
N GLY A 105 14.78 13.43 18.32
CA GLY A 105 15.94 12.59 18.62
C GLY A 105 15.64 11.31 19.41
N TYR A 106 14.37 11.02 19.71
CA TYR A 106 13.94 9.80 20.41
C TYR A 106 12.50 9.41 20.05
N SER A 107 12.17 8.13 20.20
CA SER A 107 10.82 7.58 20.05
C SER A 107 10.17 7.44 21.43
N ASN A 108 9.11 8.21 21.71
CA ASN A 108 8.43 8.21 23.01
C ASN A 108 6.95 7.82 22.95
N LYS A 109 6.46 7.37 21.79
CA LYS A 109 5.07 6.94 21.60
C LYS A 109 5.01 5.61 20.86
N LEU A 110 3.99 4.83 21.20
CA LEU A 110 3.57 3.64 20.48
C LEU A 110 2.64 4.04 19.34
N ILE A 111 3.01 3.71 18.11
CA ILE A 111 2.17 3.93 16.93
C ILE A 111 1.16 2.80 16.82
N VAL A 112 -0.12 3.08 17.03
CA VAL A 112 -1.19 2.07 17.03
C VAL A 112 -2.05 2.22 15.78
N LEU A 113 -1.91 1.27 14.85
CA LEU A 113 -2.79 1.14 13.70
C LEU A 113 -4.08 0.45 14.14
N HIS A 114 -5.22 1.13 14.02
CA HIS A 114 -6.51 0.56 14.38
C HIS A 114 -7.49 0.61 13.22
N GLY A 115 -8.29 -0.45 13.07
CA GLY A 115 -9.27 -0.54 12.01
C GLY A 115 -9.87 -1.94 11.89
N PRO A 116 -10.80 -2.17 10.96
CA PRO A 116 -11.43 -3.47 10.81
C PRO A 116 -10.48 -4.54 10.26
N ASN A 117 -10.86 -5.82 10.37
CA ASN A 117 -10.02 -6.94 9.98
C ASN A 117 -9.78 -6.96 8.46
N GLY A 118 -8.51 -6.96 8.03
CA GLY A 118 -8.17 -6.95 6.61
C GLY A 118 -7.98 -5.55 6.01
N SER A 119 -7.93 -4.49 6.81
CA SER A 119 -7.54 -3.14 6.37
C SER A 119 -6.04 -2.91 6.18
N ALA A 120 -5.29 -3.96 5.80
CA ALA A 120 -3.84 -3.93 5.51
C ALA A 120 -2.88 -3.50 6.66
N LYS A 121 -3.34 -3.31 7.91
CA LYS A 121 -2.50 -2.87 9.05
C LYS A 121 -1.16 -3.64 9.20
N SER A 122 -1.20 -4.96 9.35
CA SER A 122 0.04 -5.76 9.47
C SER A 122 0.84 -5.76 8.18
N SER A 123 0.18 -5.74 7.03
CA SER A 123 0.85 -5.69 5.72
C SER A 123 1.62 -4.39 5.50
N ILE A 124 1.15 -3.26 6.05
CA ILE A 124 1.89 -1.98 6.06
C ILE A 124 3.19 -2.15 6.87
N LEU A 125 3.13 -2.76 8.06
CA LEU A 125 4.32 -2.98 8.90
C LEU A 125 5.28 -4.02 8.29
N ASP A 126 4.74 -5.04 7.64
CA ASP A 126 5.53 -6.01 6.86
C ASP A 126 6.31 -5.32 5.73
N SER A 127 5.65 -4.40 5.01
CA SER A 127 6.28 -3.63 3.93
C SER A 127 7.39 -2.71 4.44
N LEU A 128 7.20 -2.04 5.59
CA LEU A 128 8.25 -1.25 6.23
C LEU A 128 9.45 -2.13 6.65
N SER A 129 9.17 -3.31 7.23
CA SER A 129 10.21 -4.27 7.64
C SER A 129 11.06 -4.73 6.44
N ASP A 130 10.41 -5.03 5.32
CA ASP A 130 11.08 -5.50 4.11
C ASP A 130 11.87 -4.38 3.40
N ALA A 131 11.36 -3.15 3.43
CA ALA A 131 12.09 -1.98 2.96
C ALA A 131 13.33 -1.67 3.83
N MET A 132 13.23 -1.82 5.15
CA MET A 132 14.38 -1.69 6.07
C MET A 132 15.45 -2.76 5.79
N LYS A 133 15.04 -4.01 5.54
CA LYS A 133 15.92 -5.11 5.13
C LYS A 133 16.65 -4.75 3.84
N SER A 134 15.90 -4.42 2.79
CA SER A 134 16.46 -4.05 1.48
C SER A 134 17.40 -2.84 1.56
N TYR A 135 17.03 -1.81 2.34
CA TYR A 135 17.88 -0.64 2.55
C TYR A 135 19.18 -1.00 3.29
N SER A 136 19.14 -1.93 4.26
CA SER A 136 20.35 -2.35 5.01
C SER A 136 21.41 -3.05 4.17
N GLU A 137 21.03 -3.55 2.99
CA GLU A 137 21.96 -4.13 2.02
C GLU A 137 22.75 -3.07 1.25
N THR A 138 22.29 -1.82 1.22
CA THR A 138 22.98 -0.68 0.59
C THR A 138 24.07 -0.10 1.49
N GLU A 139 25.09 0.57 0.93
CA GLU A 139 26.11 1.25 1.74
C GLU A 139 25.52 2.41 2.59
N GLU A 140 24.47 3.07 2.12
CA GLU A 140 23.78 4.14 2.85
C GLU A 140 22.96 3.60 4.03
N GLY A 141 22.43 2.38 3.93
CA GLY A 141 21.70 1.70 4.99
C GLY A 141 22.60 0.85 5.91
N ALA A 142 23.92 0.97 5.83
CA ALA A 142 24.82 0.17 6.66
C ALA A 142 24.58 0.41 8.16
N VAL A 143 24.37 -0.68 8.90
CA VAL A 143 24.24 -0.69 10.37
C VAL A 143 25.16 -1.73 10.97
N TYR A 144 25.76 -1.35 12.11
CA TYR A 144 26.76 -2.15 12.79
C TYR A 144 26.39 -2.41 14.24
N ARG A 145 26.84 -3.57 14.71
CA ARG A 145 26.92 -3.97 16.12
C ARG A 145 28.35 -4.36 16.43
N PHE A 146 28.69 -4.60 17.69
CA PHE A 146 29.99 -5.15 18.04
C PHE A 146 29.88 -6.47 18.83
N ASN A 147 30.97 -7.23 18.78
CA ASN A 147 31.20 -8.44 19.55
C ASN A 147 32.57 -8.34 20.25
N TRP A 148 32.69 -9.00 21.40
CA TRP A 148 33.97 -9.20 22.07
C TRP A 148 34.60 -10.51 21.64
N ILE A 149 35.85 -10.46 21.19
CA ILE A 149 36.64 -11.61 20.74
C ILE A 149 37.77 -11.89 21.74
N PHE A 150 37.83 -13.13 22.20
CA PHE A 150 38.89 -13.61 23.10
C PHE A 150 39.67 -14.74 22.41
N PRO A 151 40.98 -14.55 22.15
CA PRO A 151 41.80 -15.55 21.49
C PRO A 151 42.12 -16.75 22.39
N THR A 152 42.31 -17.92 21.79
CA THR A 152 42.68 -19.17 22.49
C THR A 152 44.08 -19.14 23.07
N ASP A 153 45.02 -18.49 22.38
CA ASP A 153 46.40 -18.41 22.83
C ASP A 153 46.56 -17.36 23.93
N LYS A 154 46.71 -17.85 25.16
CA LYS A 154 46.96 -17.04 26.36
C LYS A 154 48.28 -16.26 26.24
N SER A 155 49.20 -16.60 25.34
CA SER A 155 50.45 -15.86 25.13
C SER A 155 50.27 -14.56 24.34
N LEU A 156 49.24 -14.47 23.49
CA LEU A 156 48.87 -13.24 22.78
C LEU A 156 48.28 -12.18 23.72
N THR A 157 47.62 -12.63 24.79
CA THR A 157 47.14 -11.80 25.90
C THR A 157 48.26 -11.56 26.93
N SER A 158 49.05 -12.58 27.30
CA SER A 158 50.03 -12.50 28.41
C SER A 158 51.42 -11.93 28.06
N LYS A 159 51.99 -12.12 26.86
CA LYS A 159 53.29 -11.49 26.48
C LYS A 159 53.23 -9.95 26.48
N ARG A 160 52.04 -9.37 26.55
CA ARG A 160 51.78 -7.91 26.56
C ARG A 160 50.98 -7.44 27.79
N MET A 161 50.82 -8.31 28.80
CA MET A 161 50.22 -8.04 30.14
C MET A 161 51.29 -7.84 31.25
N GLY A 162 52.55 -7.57 30.89
CA GLY A 162 53.53 -7.03 31.84
C GLY A 162 54.01 -7.98 32.95
N THR A 163 53.88 -9.31 32.80
CA THR A 163 54.60 -10.23 33.68
C THR A 163 56.02 -10.46 33.13
N SER A 164 56.99 -10.01 33.92
CA SER A 164 58.44 -10.08 33.70
C SER A 164 58.92 -11.52 33.39
N GLY A 165 59.09 -11.82 32.10
CA GLY A 165 59.96 -12.90 31.61
C GLY A 165 61.41 -12.42 31.48
N PRO A 166 62.41 -13.33 31.51
CA PRO A 166 63.78 -12.99 31.87
C PRO A 166 64.47 -12.08 30.84
N ILE A 167 65.20 -11.12 31.38
CA ILE A 167 66.01 -10.10 30.69
C ILE A 167 66.89 -10.76 29.62
N GLY A 168 66.62 -10.44 28.35
CA GLY A 168 67.39 -10.85 27.18
C GLY A 168 67.58 -9.66 26.25
N PHE A 169 68.84 -9.27 26.06
CA PHE A 169 69.32 -8.18 25.21
C PHE A 169 68.88 -8.34 23.75
N GLY A 170 68.43 -7.24 23.14
CA GLY A 170 68.17 -7.12 21.71
C GLY A 170 67.27 -5.94 21.44
N GLY A 171 67.85 -4.74 21.38
CA GLY A 171 67.13 -3.53 21.05
C GLY A 171 66.73 -3.52 19.57
N GLU A 172 65.44 -3.38 19.34
CA GLU A 172 64.89 -2.49 18.33
C GLU A 172 63.78 -1.72 19.06
N GLU A 173 63.86 -0.39 19.03
CA GLU A 173 62.72 0.45 19.40
C GLU A 173 61.59 0.11 18.42
N ASP A 174 60.67 -0.74 18.87
CA ASP A 174 59.44 -1.05 18.16
C ASP A 174 58.64 0.25 18.00
N ASN A 175 58.84 0.89 16.85
CA ASN A 175 57.91 1.86 16.29
C ASN A 175 56.51 1.25 16.40
N ILE A 176 55.63 1.98 17.08
CA ILE A 176 54.31 1.58 17.50
C ILE A 176 53.46 1.14 16.29
N ASN A 177 53.48 -0.15 15.96
CA ASN A 177 52.48 -0.81 15.14
C ASN A 177 51.44 -1.41 16.11
N HIS A 178 50.43 -0.61 16.46
CA HIS A 178 49.24 -1.06 17.21
C HIS A 178 48.33 -2.02 16.38
N SER A 179 48.88 -2.74 15.41
CA SER A 179 48.22 -3.25 14.20
C SER A 179 47.77 -4.71 14.21
N GLU A 180 47.46 -5.31 15.37
CA GLU A 180 46.85 -6.65 15.37
C GLU A 180 45.55 -6.63 16.19
N SER A 181 44.46 -6.24 15.52
CA SER A 181 43.10 -6.44 16.02
C SER A 181 42.74 -7.92 16.02
N PHE A 182 42.01 -8.38 17.04
CA PHE A 182 41.48 -9.74 17.10
C PHE A 182 40.23 -9.95 16.24
N ALA A 183 39.72 -8.89 15.59
CA ALA A 183 38.52 -8.95 14.76
C ALA A 183 38.63 -9.91 13.56
N TYR A 184 39.84 -10.13 13.05
CA TYR A 184 40.12 -10.95 11.86
C TYR A 184 40.70 -12.33 12.19
N LEU A 185 40.66 -12.75 13.45
CA LEU A 185 41.11 -14.10 13.82
C LEU A 185 40.24 -15.17 13.16
N GLU A 186 40.88 -16.24 12.68
CA GLU A 186 40.20 -17.45 12.24
C GLU A 186 39.42 -18.07 13.41
N GLU A 187 38.24 -18.63 13.15
CA GLU A 187 37.35 -19.19 14.20
C GLU A 187 38.06 -20.22 15.10
N ALA A 188 38.96 -21.03 14.54
CA ALA A 188 39.75 -22.01 15.31
C ALA A 188 40.66 -21.37 16.39
N LYS A 189 40.99 -20.09 16.25
CA LYS A 189 41.83 -19.33 17.18
C LYS A 189 41.02 -18.47 18.16
N ILE A 190 39.69 -18.54 18.11
CA ILE A 190 38.79 -17.83 19.02
C ILE A 190 38.37 -18.80 20.13
N ALA A 191 38.74 -18.46 21.37
CA ALA A 191 38.33 -19.22 22.56
C ALA A 191 36.89 -18.92 22.98
N SER A 192 36.47 -17.66 22.83
CA SER A 192 35.13 -17.19 23.14
C SER A 192 34.77 -15.94 22.33
N LYS A 193 33.52 -15.87 21.87
CA LYS A 193 32.90 -14.71 21.23
C LYS A 193 31.67 -14.32 22.01
N ILE A 194 31.62 -13.10 22.55
CA ILE A 194 30.45 -12.56 23.24
C ILE A 194 29.78 -11.52 22.34
N HIS A 195 28.53 -11.79 21.97
CA HIS A 195 27.74 -10.89 21.13
C HIS A 195 27.11 -9.74 21.94
N SER A 196 26.96 -8.55 21.35
CA SER A 196 26.09 -7.52 21.91
C SER A 196 24.61 -7.86 21.65
N GLU A 197 23.87 -8.28 22.69
CA GLU A 197 22.45 -8.69 22.61
C GLU A 197 21.55 -7.59 22.06
N PHE A 198 21.76 -6.37 22.56
CA PHE A 198 21.03 -5.17 22.17
C PHE A 198 21.54 -4.57 20.87
N LYS A 199 22.46 -5.22 20.14
CA LYS A 199 23.02 -4.72 18.87
C LYS A 199 23.59 -3.30 19.03
N GLU A 200 24.23 -3.05 20.16
CA GLU A 200 24.66 -1.71 20.56
C GLU A 200 25.63 -1.12 19.53
N ASN A 201 25.44 0.18 19.27
CA ASN A 201 26.26 0.88 18.30
C ASN A 201 27.72 0.92 18.81
N PRO A 202 28.71 0.51 18.00
CA PRO A 202 30.12 0.50 18.42
C PRO A 202 30.63 1.87 18.89
N ILE A 203 29.97 2.98 18.49
CA ILE A 203 30.32 4.32 18.97
C ILE A 203 30.28 4.48 20.49
N PHE A 204 29.45 3.68 21.16
CA PHE A 204 29.32 3.71 22.62
C PHE A 204 30.56 3.16 23.36
N LEU A 205 31.50 2.55 22.63
CA LEU A 205 32.81 2.14 23.17
C LEU A 205 33.76 3.33 23.35
N ILE A 206 33.47 4.49 22.74
CA ILE A 206 34.21 5.73 22.96
C ILE A 206 33.64 6.39 24.23
N PRO A 207 34.45 6.59 25.28
CA PRO A 207 33.96 7.19 26.52
C PRO A 207 33.64 8.69 26.36
N MET A 208 32.81 9.20 27.27
CA MET A 208 32.62 10.65 27.46
C MET A 208 33.76 11.23 28.29
N PRO A 209 34.22 12.48 28.03
CA PRO A 209 33.67 13.45 27.06
C PRO A 209 34.24 13.33 25.63
N GLN A 210 35.18 12.41 25.38
CA GLN A 210 35.90 12.31 24.10
C GLN A 210 34.97 12.05 22.92
N ARG A 211 33.98 11.17 23.10
CA ARG A 211 32.96 10.85 22.10
C ARG A 211 32.25 12.11 21.60
N GLU A 212 31.87 13.02 22.50
CA GLU A 212 31.20 14.26 22.15
C GLU A 212 32.11 15.16 21.31
N ALA A 213 33.33 15.39 21.78
CA ALA A 213 34.31 16.25 21.11
C ALA A 213 34.63 15.76 19.69
N TYR A 214 34.89 14.46 19.52
CA TYR A 214 35.19 13.89 18.21
C TYR A 214 34.01 13.93 17.26
N LEU A 215 32.80 13.65 17.75
CA LEU A 215 31.60 13.71 16.90
C LEU A 215 31.29 15.12 16.42
N ARG A 216 31.44 16.14 17.28
CA ARG A 216 31.28 17.54 16.85
C ARG A 216 32.23 17.85 15.71
N LYS A 217 33.51 17.48 15.86
CA LYS A 217 34.52 17.66 14.83
C LYS A 217 34.21 16.93 13.52
N TRP A 218 33.79 15.67 13.59
CA TRP A 218 33.50 14.87 12.40
C TRP A 218 32.24 15.35 11.66
N LEU A 219 31.17 15.66 12.39
CA LEU A 219 29.94 16.20 11.79
C LEU A 219 30.14 17.62 11.24
N ALA A 220 30.91 18.48 11.91
CA ALA A 220 31.29 19.80 11.40
C ALA A 220 31.97 19.69 10.04
N LYS A 221 32.88 18.72 9.90
CA LYS A 221 33.58 18.43 8.65
C LYS A 221 32.63 17.90 7.56
N GLU A 222 31.72 16.99 7.90
CA GLU A 222 30.74 16.44 6.94
C GLU A 222 29.73 17.48 6.46
N GLN A 223 29.28 18.37 7.34
CA GLN A 223 28.28 19.39 7.06
C GLN A 223 28.87 20.72 6.56
N GLU A 224 30.20 20.85 6.54
CA GLU A 224 30.93 22.08 6.19
C GLU A 224 30.54 23.30 7.07
N ILE A 225 30.31 23.07 8.37
CA ILE A 225 29.95 24.10 9.36
C ILE A 225 30.98 24.20 10.49
N SER A 226 30.87 25.23 11.34
CA SER A 226 31.71 25.36 12.55
C SER A 226 31.31 24.33 13.61
N GLU A 227 32.25 23.85 14.42
CA GLU A 227 32.01 22.87 15.51
C GLU A 227 30.95 23.36 16.52
N ASP A 228 30.88 24.67 16.76
CA ASP A 228 29.91 25.31 17.67
C ASP A 228 28.47 25.27 17.15
N GLN A 229 28.29 25.09 15.84
CA GLN A 229 26.98 25.04 15.19
C GLN A 229 26.45 23.60 15.05
N VAL A 230 27.27 22.60 15.38
CA VAL A 230 26.87 21.19 15.29
C VAL A 230 25.90 20.84 16.41
N GLU A 231 24.71 20.41 16.02
CA GLU A 231 23.75 19.80 16.93
C GLU A 231 23.99 18.28 16.98
N LEU A 232 24.32 17.77 18.17
CA LEU A 232 24.45 16.34 18.38
C LEU A 232 23.10 15.71 18.74
N PRO A 233 22.75 14.56 18.15
CA PRO A 233 21.55 13.84 18.54
C PRO A 233 21.56 13.47 20.04
N PRO A 234 20.49 13.75 20.80
CA PRO A 234 20.45 13.51 22.24
C PRO A 234 20.75 12.07 22.65
N HIS A 235 20.34 11.07 21.86
CA HIS A 235 20.55 9.65 22.16
C HIS A 235 22.03 9.26 22.22
N ILE A 236 22.90 9.96 21.48
CA ILE A 236 24.34 9.71 21.48
C ILE A 236 24.98 10.22 22.77
N LEU A 237 24.39 11.22 23.43
CA LEU A 237 24.95 11.76 24.68
C LEU A 237 24.67 10.85 25.89
N LEU A 238 23.70 9.95 25.78
CA LEU A 238 23.36 8.99 26.84
C LEU A 238 24.45 7.91 27.01
N PRO A 239 24.53 7.26 28.18
CA PRO A 239 25.30 6.04 28.35
C PRO A 239 24.67 4.96 27.47
N GLY A 240 25.38 4.43 26.47
CA GLY A 240 24.76 3.50 25.51
C GLY A 240 25.27 2.07 25.56
N LEU A 241 26.05 1.71 26.59
CA LEU A 241 26.45 0.34 26.85
C LEU A 241 25.56 -0.29 27.93
N SER A 242 25.14 -1.51 27.66
CA SER A 242 24.44 -2.39 28.57
C SER A 242 25.36 -2.73 29.72
N LYS A 243 24.78 -3.03 30.90
CA LYS A 243 25.56 -3.38 32.11
C LYS A 243 26.64 -4.43 31.82
N ARG A 244 26.31 -5.45 31.02
CA ARG A 244 27.26 -6.51 30.65
C ARG A 244 28.44 -5.97 29.85
N ASN A 245 28.20 -5.22 28.78
CA ASN A 245 29.27 -4.69 27.94
C ASN A 245 30.10 -3.61 28.66
N GLN A 246 29.46 -2.82 29.53
CA GLN A 246 30.13 -1.88 30.41
C GLN A 246 31.09 -2.60 31.38
N LEU A 247 30.63 -3.67 32.04
CA LEU A 247 31.48 -4.45 32.96
C LEU A 247 32.65 -5.11 32.23
N ILE A 248 32.44 -5.64 31.01
CA ILE A 248 33.55 -6.17 30.20
C ILE A 248 34.57 -5.07 29.90
N MET A 249 34.12 -3.90 29.45
CA MET A 249 34.98 -2.76 29.14
C MET A 249 35.80 -2.31 30.36
N GLU A 250 35.16 -2.11 31.51
CA GLU A 250 35.80 -1.65 32.75
C GLU A 250 36.84 -2.65 33.27
N ASN A 251 36.51 -3.95 33.26
CA ASN A 251 37.42 -5.00 33.72
C ASN A 251 38.64 -5.13 32.79
N LEU A 252 38.43 -5.06 31.46
CA LEU A 252 39.54 -5.07 30.51
C LEU A 252 40.41 -3.80 30.63
N LEU A 253 39.80 -2.62 30.80
CA LEU A 253 40.54 -1.38 31.03
C LEU A 253 41.42 -1.47 32.28
N SER A 254 40.86 -1.98 33.38
CA SER A 254 41.61 -2.21 34.62
C SER A 254 42.78 -3.17 34.43
N ALA A 255 42.57 -4.27 33.70
CA ALA A 255 43.62 -5.26 33.43
C ALA A 255 44.72 -4.76 32.48
N TYR A 256 44.45 -3.73 31.68
CA TYR A 256 45.40 -3.13 30.75
C TYR A 256 45.92 -1.76 31.23
N ASP A 257 45.84 -1.46 32.53
CA ASP A 257 46.31 -0.22 33.13
C ASP A 257 45.76 1.06 32.45
N GLY A 258 44.51 0.99 31.96
CA GLY A 258 43.82 2.09 31.29
C GLY A 258 44.10 2.23 29.78
N ASP A 259 44.85 1.31 29.17
CA ASP A 259 45.09 1.33 27.72
C ASP A 259 43.85 0.88 26.92
N LEU A 260 43.02 1.86 26.54
CA LEU A 260 41.85 1.65 25.70
C LEU A 260 42.20 1.02 24.34
N GLY A 261 43.37 1.32 23.78
CA GLY A 261 43.83 0.75 22.51
C GLY A 261 43.97 -0.76 22.59
N LYS A 262 44.48 -1.30 23.71
CA LYS A 262 44.51 -2.75 23.96
C LYS A 262 43.13 -3.36 24.14
N VAL A 263 42.20 -2.66 24.81
CA VAL A 263 40.82 -3.13 24.98
C VAL A 263 40.10 -3.21 23.63
N LEU A 264 40.22 -2.18 22.80
CA LEU A 264 39.56 -2.11 21.49
C LEU A 264 40.07 -3.16 20.49
N ARG A 265 41.23 -3.79 20.72
CA ARG A 265 41.67 -4.96 19.91
C ARG A 265 40.73 -6.14 20.05
N HIS A 266 40.03 -6.28 21.18
CA HIS A 266 39.03 -7.32 21.41
C HIS A 266 37.70 -7.05 20.70
N VAL A 267 37.53 -5.88 20.08
CA VAL A 267 36.27 -5.48 19.45
C VAL A 267 36.25 -5.91 18.00
N GLN A 268 35.30 -6.78 17.66
CA GLN A 268 34.91 -7.08 16.29
C GLN A 268 33.62 -6.35 15.98
N VAL A 269 33.66 -5.43 15.01
CA VAL A 269 32.48 -4.75 14.52
C VAL A 269 31.87 -5.60 13.41
N GLU A 270 30.56 -5.84 13.48
CA GLU A 270 29.84 -6.71 12.56
C GLU A 270 28.65 -5.96 11.96
N ARG A 271 28.56 -5.95 10.63
CA ARG A 271 27.39 -5.45 9.91
C ARG A 271 26.25 -6.44 10.10
N PHE A 272 25.07 -5.94 10.42
CA PHE A 272 23.86 -6.77 10.46
C PHE A 272 22.83 -6.26 9.47
N PHE A 273 21.91 -7.14 9.07
CA PHE A 273 20.83 -6.82 8.14
C PHE A 273 19.51 -7.04 8.86
N PHE A 274 18.55 -6.14 8.64
CA PHE A 274 17.23 -6.29 9.24
C PHE A 274 16.54 -7.54 8.72
N SER A 275 15.88 -8.29 9.59
CA SER A 275 15.15 -9.48 9.18
C SER A 275 14.02 -9.79 10.15
N LYS A 276 12.79 -9.86 9.62
CA LYS A 276 11.63 -10.33 10.37
C LYS A 276 11.74 -11.84 10.66
N GLN A 277 12.18 -12.63 9.68
CA GLN A 277 12.30 -14.09 9.81
C GLN A 277 13.33 -14.50 10.86
N TYR A 278 14.50 -13.83 10.89
CA TYR A 278 15.57 -14.11 11.86
C TYR A 278 15.53 -13.22 13.10
N ARG A 279 14.52 -12.34 13.20
CA ARG A 279 14.29 -11.42 14.31
C ARG A 279 15.50 -10.53 14.64
N VAL A 280 16.09 -9.94 13.60
CA VAL A 280 17.23 -9.04 13.72
C VAL A 280 16.75 -7.62 13.48
N GLY A 281 16.64 -6.82 14.54
CA GLY A 281 16.17 -5.43 14.47
C GLY A 281 14.69 -5.28 14.08
N VAL A 282 13.99 -6.39 13.85
CA VAL A 282 12.55 -6.45 13.59
C VAL A 282 11.98 -7.56 14.47
N GLY A 283 11.07 -7.22 15.37
CA GLY A 283 10.40 -8.18 16.25
C GLY A 283 8.88 -8.10 16.14
N THR A 284 8.20 -9.21 16.42
CA THR A 284 6.74 -9.25 16.53
C THR A 284 6.36 -9.94 17.84
N VAL A 285 5.51 -9.28 18.61
CA VAL A 285 4.85 -9.82 19.79
C VAL A 285 3.46 -10.25 19.39
N GLU A 286 3.23 -11.55 19.46
CA GLU A 286 1.94 -12.14 19.14
C GLU A 286 0.94 -12.00 20.31
N PRO A 287 -0.37 -12.16 20.07
CA PRO A 287 -1.40 -12.08 21.11
C PRO A 287 -1.27 -13.10 22.24
N GLN A 288 -0.51 -14.18 22.05
CA GLN A 288 -0.31 -15.15 23.13
C GLN A 288 0.50 -14.54 24.27
N MET A 289 0.20 -14.97 25.50
CA MET A 289 0.95 -14.58 26.69
C MET A 289 2.38 -15.14 26.57
N SER A 290 3.29 -14.31 26.08
CA SER A 290 4.73 -14.55 26.07
C SER A 290 5.42 -13.46 26.88
N ILE A 291 6.56 -13.80 27.44
CA ILE A 291 7.38 -12.84 28.19
C ILE A 291 8.16 -12.04 27.15
N ASP A 292 7.95 -10.73 27.14
CA ASP A 292 8.47 -9.85 26.10
C ASP A 292 9.99 -9.58 26.23
N ALA A 293 10.55 -9.84 27.42
CA ALA A 293 11.98 -9.92 27.69
C ALA A 293 12.28 -10.86 28.87
N LEU A 294 13.22 -11.79 28.68
CA LEU A 294 13.65 -12.80 29.63
C LEU A 294 15.13 -12.65 29.93
N GLU A 295 15.48 -12.62 31.22
CA GLU A 295 16.85 -12.64 31.69
C GLU A 295 17.20 -14.01 32.27
N LYS A 296 18.29 -14.61 31.78
CA LYS A 296 18.80 -15.91 32.23
C LYS A 296 20.24 -15.78 32.66
N GLN A 297 20.56 -16.17 33.89
CA GLN A 297 21.95 -16.23 34.33
C GLN A 297 22.69 -17.38 33.64
N LEU A 298 23.86 -17.09 33.09
CA LEU A 298 24.74 -18.08 32.47
C LEU A 298 25.70 -18.64 33.53
N THR A 299 25.43 -19.85 34.02
CA THR A 299 26.21 -20.45 35.12
C THR A 299 27.14 -21.60 34.68
N MET A 300 26.95 -22.20 33.51
CA MET A 300 27.70 -23.37 33.03
C MET A 300 27.87 -23.40 31.49
N ASP A 301 28.20 -22.26 30.88
CA ASP A 301 28.47 -22.21 29.44
C ASP A 301 29.97 -22.45 29.15
N ARG A 302 30.28 -23.29 28.16
CA ARG A 302 31.66 -23.51 27.67
C ARG A 302 32.29 -22.20 27.21
N ASN A 303 31.49 -21.28 26.67
CA ASN A 303 31.95 -19.97 26.23
C ASN A 303 32.44 -19.09 27.39
N ILE A 304 31.89 -19.26 28.59
CA ILE A 304 32.28 -18.50 29.80
C ILE A 304 33.53 -19.11 30.43
N ALA A 305 33.66 -20.44 30.43
CA ALA A 305 34.83 -21.13 30.98
C ALA A 305 36.14 -20.77 30.27
N ASN A 306 36.06 -20.34 29.01
CA ASN A 306 37.20 -19.95 28.19
C ASN A 306 37.52 -18.45 28.24
N LEU A 307 36.83 -17.66 29.07
CA LEU A 307 37.09 -16.23 29.19
C LEU A 307 38.42 -15.95 29.92
N PRO A 308 38.98 -14.74 29.75
CA PRO A 308 40.10 -14.29 30.57
C PRO A 308 39.75 -14.30 32.07
N PRO A 309 40.70 -14.62 32.98
CA PRO A 309 40.46 -14.65 34.42
C PRO A 309 39.85 -13.36 34.99
N VAL A 310 40.16 -12.22 34.38
CA VAL A 310 39.63 -10.90 34.75
C VAL A 310 38.10 -10.84 34.62
N LEU A 311 37.51 -11.62 33.71
CA LEU A 311 36.06 -11.64 33.47
C LEU A 311 35.33 -12.76 34.23
N HIS A 312 36.04 -13.68 34.88
CA HIS A 312 35.42 -14.81 35.60
C HIS A 312 34.59 -14.37 36.82
N ASN A 313 34.86 -13.18 37.36
CA ASN A 313 34.12 -12.65 38.51
C ASN A 313 32.82 -11.94 38.11
N ILE A 314 32.53 -11.83 36.81
CA ILE A 314 31.30 -11.19 36.30
C ILE A 314 30.18 -12.23 36.22
N SER A 315 29.05 -11.94 36.87
CA SER A 315 27.82 -12.70 36.68
C SER A 315 27.20 -12.36 35.31
N PHE A 316 27.47 -13.18 34.31
CA PHE A 316 26.88 -13.03 32.99
C PHE A 316 25.40 -13.42 33.00
N HIS A 317 24.58 -12.48 32.51
CA HIS A 317 23.17 -12.73 32.22
C HIS A 317 22.97 -12.57 30.72
N GLU A 318 22.19 -13.48 30.16
CA GLU A 318 21.73 -13.43 28.78
C GLU A 318 20.30 -12.90 28.77
N VAL A 319 20.07 -11.86 27.97
CA VAL A 319 18.73 -11.29 27.78
C VAL A 319 18.21 -11.69 26.40
N SER A 320 17.00 -12.23 26.36
CA SER A 320 16.33 -12.67 25.14
C SER A 320 14.87 -12.21 25.10
N GLY A 321 14.25 -12.27 23.93
CA GLY A 321 12.85 -11.93 23.73
C GLY A 321 12.63 -10.81 22.71
N PRO A 322 11.37 -10.58 22.30
CA PRO A 322 11.04 -9.67 21.20
C PRO A 322 11.58 -8.25 21.36
N LEU A 323 11.60 -7.70 22.59
CA LEU A 323 12.14 -6.36 22.86
C LEU A 323 13.64 -6.28 22.58
N VAL A 324 14.40 -7.33 22.91
CA VAL A 324 15.86 -7.37 22.68
C VAL A 324 16.14 -7.61 21.20
N GLU A 325 15.40 -8.53 20.59
CA GLU A 325 15.50 -8.90 19.17
C GLU A 325 15.25 -7.70 18.24
N ALA A 326 14.22 -6.89 18.53
CA ALA A 326 13.83 -5.70 17.79
C ALA A 326 14.72 -4.46 18.01
N ASN A 327 15.64 -4.49 18.98
CA ASN A 327 16.48 -3.32 19.27
C ASN A 327 17.25 -2.84 18.03
N ARG A 328 17.42 -1.52 17.90
CA ARG A 328 17.95 -0.82 16.71
C ARG A 328 17.01 -0.82 15.49
N GLY A 329 15.72 -1.11 15.67
CA GLY A 329 14.75 -1.08 14.58
C GLY A 329 13.31 -1.00 15.07
N ILE A 330 12.45 -1.95 14.69
CA ILE A 330 11.00 -1.87 14.92
C ILE A 330 10.45 -3.07 15.67
N LEU A 331 9.47 -2.84 16.54
CA LEU A 331 8.72 -3.88 17.24
C LEU A 331 7.23 -3.74 16.94
N GLU A 332 6.60 -4.81 16.45
CA GLU A 332 5.16 -4.88 16.21
C GLU A 332 4.45 -5.66 17.34
N PHE A 333 3.49 -5.06 18.02
CA PHE A 333 2.50 -5.77 18.83
C PHE A 333 1.29 -6.14 17.95
N SER A 334 1.23 -7.39 17.52
CA SER A 334 0.14 -7.93 16.70
C SER A 334 -1.13 -8.08 17.54
N ASP A 335 -2.24 -7.45 17.12
CA ASP A 335 -3.52 -7.45 17.85
C ASP A 335 -3.38 -7.20 19.36
N MET A 336 -2.60 -6.18 19.74
CA MET A 336 -2.14 -5.92 21.10
C MET A 336 -3.25 -6.04 22.16
N LEU A 337 -4.40 -5.43 21.92
CA LEU A 337 -5.51 -5.36 22.89
C LEU A 337 -6.28 -6.70 23.10
N LYS A 338 -5.81 -7.81 22.51
CA LYS A 338 -6.26 -9.16 22.87
C LYS A 338 -5.64 -9.67 24.17
N ARG A 339 -4.45 -9.18 24.55
CA ARG A 339 -3.83 -9.49 25.85
C ARG A 339 -4.45 -8.61 26.95
N PRO A 340 -4.46 -9.07 28.20
CA PRO A 340 -4.85 -8.26 29.35
C PRO A 340 -4.03 -6.97 29.46
N ILE A 341 -4.65 -5.87 29.87
CA ILE A 341 -4.02 -4.53 29.92
C ILE A 341 -2.87 -4.50 30.92
N GLU A 342 -2.97 -5.29 31.99
CA GLU A 342 -1.92 -5.47 33.00
C GLU A 342 -0.61 -5.93 32.37
N ALA A 343 -0.69 -6.75 31.32
CA ALA A 343 0.47 -7.25 30.60
C ALA A 343 1.23 -6.15 29.84
N PHE A 344 0.66 -4.95 29.68
CA PHE A 344 1.26 -3.83 28.97
C PHE A 344 1.63 -2.65 29.87
N LYS A 345 1.37 -2.73 31.18
CA LYS A 345 1.69 -1.61 32.09
C LYS A 345 3.17 -1.28 32.10
N TYR A 346 4.05 -2.27 31.93
CA TYR A 346 5.48 -2.04 31.82
C TYR A 346 5.84 -1.22 30.56
N LEU A 347 5.12 -1.42 29.44
CA LEU A 347 5.35 -0.71 28.18
C LEU A 347 5.13 0.78 28.31
N LEU A 348 4.23 1.23 29.19
CA LEU A 348 4.04 2.66 29.44
C LEU A 348 5.35 3.34 29.83
N SER A 349 6.10 2.73 30.74
CA SER A 349 7.40 3.24 31.19
C SER A 349 8.49 3.03 30.15
N THR A 350 8.47 1.90 29.44
CA THR A 350 9.48 1.56 28.43
C THR A 350 9.38 2.45 27.20
N VAL A 351 8.16 2.71 26.70
CA VAL A 351 7.91 3.60 25.56
C VAL A 351 8.29 5.04 25.91
N GLU A 352 8.00 5.50 27.14
CA GLU A 352 8.29 6.88 27.54
C GLU A 352 9.78 7.13 27.79
N LYS A 353 10.47 6.19 28.44
CA LYS A 353 11.88 6.35 28.83
C LYS A 353 12.88 5.79 27.81
N GLY A 354 12.42 4.94 26.89
CA GLY A 354 13.30 4.17 26.02
C GLY A 354 14.16 3.18 26.79
N THR A 355 13.67 2.62 27.90
CA THR A 355 14.43 1.68 28.74
C THR A 355 13.66 0.43 29.13
N LEU A 356 14.39 -0.67 29.25
CA LEU A 356 13.91 -1.96 29.72
C LEU A 356 14.49 -2.24 31.10
N ASN A 357 13.60 -2.42 32.10
CA ASN A 357 14.01 -2.85 33.44
C ASN A 357 14.00 -4.37 33.52
N LEU A 358 15.17 -4.95 33.74
CA LEU A 358 15.39 -6.37 33.99
C LEU A 358 15.70 -6.58 35.48
N PRO A 359 15.52 -7.80 36.02
CA PRO A 359 15.86 -8.12 37.41
C PRO A 359 17.28 -7.67 37.82
N SER A 360 18.28 -7.83 36.95
CA SER A 360 19.67 -7.52 37.30
C SER A 360 20.19 -6.18 36.74
N SER A 361 19.48 -5.57 35.79
CA SER A 361 19.98 -4.39 35.05
C SER A 361 18.88 -3.56 34.39
N THR A 362 19.22 -2.34 33.97
CA THR A 362 18.40 -1.55 33.05
C THR A 362 19.16 -1.43 31.73
N ALA A 363 18.47 -1.67 30.61
CA ALA A 363 19.03 -1.54 29.27
C ALA A 363 18.31 -0.44 28.49
N ASN A 364 19.04 0.27 27.63
CA ASN A 364 18.45 1.26 26.74
C ASN A 364 17.92 0.57 25.48
N LEU A 365 16.74 0.98 25.06
CA LEU A 365 16.08 0.52 23.86
C LEU A 365 16.04 1.63 22.82
N ASP A 366 16.51 1.29 21.63
CA ASP A 366 16.44 2.09 20.42
C ASP A 366 15.43 1.41 19.48
N ILE A 367 14.13 1.63 19.73
CA ILE A 367 13.04 0.92 19.06
C ILE A 367 11.92 1.90 18.68
N ILE A 368 11.38 1.72 17.47
CA ILE A 368 10.09 2.28 17.11
C ILE A 368 9.02 1.23 17.38
N PHE A 369 8.12 1.57 18.30
CA PHE A 369 7.05 0.67 18.70
C PHE A 369 5.83 0.87 17.79
N PHE A 370 5.38 -0.21 17.17
CA PHE A 370 4.13 -0.30 16.45
C PHE A 370 3.19 -1.28 17.15
N ALA A 371 1.89 -1.04 17.05
CA ALA A 371 0.86 -2.00 17.45
C ALA A 371 -0.25 -2.02 16.41
N THR A 372 -0.88 -3.17 16.24
CA THR A 372 -2.12 -3.30 15.48
C THR A 372 -3.26 -3.66 16.42
N THR A 373 -4.46 -3.16 16.14
CA THR A 373 -5.65 -3.54 16.91
C THR A 373 -6.92 -3.49 16.08
N ASN A 374 -7.93 -4.23 16.53
CA ASN A 374 -9.29 -4.17 16.01
C ASN A 374 -10.10 -3.10 16.77
N GLU A 375 -11.01 -2.45 16.06
CA GLU A 375 -11.98 -1.51 16.59
C GLU A 375 -12.75 -2.02 17.82
N LYS A 376 -13.20 -3.28 17.85
CA LYS A 376 -13.92 -3.81 19.01
C LYS A 376 -13.09 -3.78 20.29
N HIS A 377 -11.83 -4.18 20.20
CA HIS A 377 -10.93 -4.18 21.35
C HIS A 377 -10.54 -2.75 21.74
N LEU A 378 -10.37 -1.86 20.76
CA LEU A 378 -10.08 -0.46 21.03
C LEU A 378 -11.27 0.27 21.69
N ASP A 379 -12.49 0.02 21.23
CA ASP A 379 -13.71 0.59 21.83
C ASP A 379 -13.86 0.11 23.27
N ALA A 380 -13.69 -1.19 23.52
CA ALA A 380 -13.70 -1.73 24.87
C ALA A 380 -12.58 -1.14 25.73
N PHE A 381 -11.40 -0.90 25.16
CA PHE A 381 -10.28 -0.30 25.87
C PHE A 381 -10.52 1.16 26.26
N LYS A 382 -11.19 1.94 25.40
CA LYS A 382 -11.54 3.35 25.65
C LYS A 382 -12.46 3.56 26.84
N THR A 383 -13.22 2.54 27.26
CA THR A 383 -14.14 2.63 28.42
C THR A 383 -13.44 2.40 29.75
N ILE A 384 -12.20 1.92 29.74
CA ILE A 384 -11.44 1.56 30.95
C ILE A 384 -10.72 2.79 31.49
N PRO A 385 -10.68 3.01 32.83
CA PRO A 385 -10.05 4.20 33.43
C PRO A 385 -8.58 4.42 33.04
N ASP A 386 -7.83 3.33 32.86
CA ASP A 386 -6.41 3.36 32.50
C ASP A 386 -6.17 3.96 31.09
N PHE A 387 -7.19 4.07 30.24
CA PHE A 387 -7.08 4.58 28.86
C PHE A 387 -6.41 5.96 28.80
N ALA A 388 -6.70 6.86 29.74
CA ALA A 388 -6.11 8.20 29.77
C ALA A 388 -4.57 8.16 29.86
N SER A 389 -4.03 7.20 30.62
CA SER A 389 -2.59 7.01 30.77
C SER A 389 -1.96 6.52 29.45
N PHE A 390 -2.58 5.55 28.80
CA PHE A 390 -2.13 5.03 27.50
C PHE A 390 -2.29 6.05 26.38
N LYS A 391 -3.37 6.84 26.36
CA LYS A 391 -3.64 7.84 25.32
C LYS A 391 -2.50 8.86 25.15
N SER A 392 -1.87 9.27 26.25
CA SER A 392 -0.72 10.19 26.18
C SER A 392 0.53 9.61 25.50
N ARG A 393 0.65 8.28 25.49
CA ARG A 393 1.80 7.52 24.96
C ARG A 393 1.48 6.79 23.66
N PHE A 394 0.23 6.83 23.21
CA PHE A 394 -0.23 6.19 21.98
C PHE A 394 -0.49 7.23 20.91
N GLU A 395 -0.03 6.94 19.70
CA GLU A 395 -0.42 7.66 18.50
C GLU A 395 -1.38 6.77 17.71
N LEU A 396 -2.67 7.10 17.74
CA LEU A 396 -3.72 6.29 17.12
C LEU A 396 -3.88 6.67 15.66
N ILE A 397 -3.57 5.76 14.74
CA ILE A 397 -3.75 5.96 13.29
C ILE A 397 -4.89 5.06 12.80
N THR A 398 -5.88 5.68 12.16
CA THR A 398 -7.06 5.00 11.60
C THR A 398 -6.73 4.34 10.27
N ALA A 399 -6.99 3.04 10.14
CA ALA A 399 -6.81 2.26 8.92
C ALA A 399 -8.16 1.71 8.43
N PRO A 400 -8.94 2.49 7.65
CA PRO A 400 -10.24 2.08 7.14
C PRO A 400 -10.13 1.05 6.00
N TYR A 401 -11.25 0.40 5.68
CA TYR A 401 -11.35 -0.31 4.40
C TYR A 401 -11.31 0.65 3.20
N LEU A 402 -10.93 0.13 2.03
CA LEU A 402 -10.95 0.90 0.78
C LEU A 402 -12.36 1.33 0.42
N LEU A 403 -12.47 2.58 -0.05
CA LEU A 403 -13.73 3.25 -0.40
C LEU A 403 -13.89 3.47 -1.91
N LYS A 404 -12.94 2.97 -2.72
CA LYS A 404 -12.94 3.05 -4.18
C LYS A 404 -12.93 1.64 -4.79
N PRO A 405 -13.95 1.24 -5.57
CA PRO A 405 -13.94 -0.07 -6.22
C PRO A 405 -12.73 -0.30 -7.11
N SER A 406 -12.22 0.72 -7.81
CA SER A 406 -11.04 0.61 -8.65
C SER A 406 -9.80 0.15 -7.88
N GLN A 407 -9.62 0.66 -6.66
CA GLN A 407 -8.56 0.21 -5.75
C GLN A 407 -8.86 -1.20 -5.20
N GLU A 408 -10.11 -1.47 -4.81
CA GLU A 408 -10.52 -2.78 -4.27
C GLU A 408 -10.27 -3.92 -5.26
N VAL A 409 -10.50 -3.71 -6.57
CA VAL A 409 -10.23 -4.70 -7.64
C VAL A 409 -8.76 -5.14 -7.68
N LEU A 410 -7.83 -4.21 -7.43
CA LEU A 410 -6.38 -4.50 -7.48
C LEU A 410 -5.96 -5.54 -6.43
N ILE A 411 -6.67 -5.63 -5.31
CA ILE A 411 -6.40 -6.63 -4.25
C ILE A 411 -6.56 -8.06 -4.79
N TYR A 412 -7.51 -8.28 -5.70
CA TYR A 412 -7.89 -9.61 -6.17
C TYR A 412 -7.37 -9.93 -7.57
N THR A 413 -6.58 -9.05 -8.18
CA THR A 413 -6.10 -9.24 -9.57
C THR A 413 -5.29 -10.54 -9.69
N ARG A 414 -4.38 -10.81 -8.75
CA ARG A 414 -3.60 -12.07 -8.70
C ARG A 414 -4.48 -13.30 -8.46
N ASP A 415 -5.52 -13.17 -7.63
CA ASP A 415 -6.49 -14.25 -7.39
C ASP A 415 -7.27 -14.56 -8.68
N LEU A 416 -7.70 -13.52 -9.40
CA LEU A 416 -8.43 -13.63 -10.66
C LEU A 416 -7.57 -14.26 -11.75
N GLU A 417 -6.31 -13.86 -11.87
CA GLU A 417 -5.34 -14.47 -12.79
C GLU A 417 -5.13 -15.97 -12.50
N ALA A 418 -5.06 -16.35 -11.23
CA ALA A 418 -4.96 -17.76 -10.84
C ALA A 418 -6.24 -18.53 -11.24
N ILE A 419 -7.42 -17.94 -11.05
CA ILE A 419 -8.71 -18.55 -11.44
C ILE A 419 -8.78 -18.71 -12.97
N ARG A 420 -8.38 -17.69 -13.74
CA ARG A 420 -8.38 -17.69 -15.22
C ARG A 420 -7.60 -18.86 -15.83
N LYS A 421 -6.59 -19.41 -15.13
CA LYS A 421 -5.85 -20.61 -15.58
C LYS A 421 -6.68 -21.89 -15.58
N THR A 422 -7.76 -21.93 -14.79
CA THR A 422 -8.58 -23.13 -14.59
C THR A 422 -10.00 -22.98 -15.10
N LYS A 423 -10.51 -21.75 -15.17
CA LYS A 423 -11.91 -21.45 -15.51
C LYS A 423 -11.99 -20.12 -16.27
N PRO A 424 -12.73 -20.03 -17.39
CA PRO A 424 -13.00 -18.75 -18.03
C PRO A 424 -13.70 -17.78 -17.07
N VAL A 425 -13.46 -16.49 -17.25
CA VAL A 425 -14.01 -15.43 -16.38
C VAL A 425 -14.68 -14.38 -17.26
N CYS A 426 -15.98 -14.18 -17.03
CA CYS A 426 -16.77 -13.16 -17.70
C CYS A 426 -16.31 -11.75 -17.28
N PRO A 427 -16.35 -10.76 -18.19
CA PRO A 427 -16.12 -9.35 -17.90
C PRO A 427 -17.00 -8.83 -16.76
N HIS A 428 -16.56 -7.74 -16.11
CA HIS A 428 -17.25 -7.04 -15.01
C HIS A 428 -17.52 -7.86 -13.74
N THR A 429 -17.22 -9.17 -13.73
CA THR A 429 -17.52 -10.05 -12.59
C THR A 429 -16.84 -9.59 -11.30
N LEU A 430 -15.56 -9.21 -11.38
CA LEU A 430 -14.82 -8.72 -10.22
C LEU A 430 -15.21 -7.27 -9.88
N ASP A 431 -15.44 -6.43 -10.88
CA ASP A 431 -15.81 -5.02 -10.70
C ASP A 431 -17.13 -4.87 -9.94
N LEU A 432 -18.15 -5.65 -10.31
CA LEU A 432 -19.46 -5.65 -9.63
C LEU A 432 -19.36 -6.18 -8.19
N LEU A 433 -18.54 -7.21 -7.95
CA LEU A 433 -18.29 -7.72 -6.61
C LEU A 433 -17.61 -6.66 -5.72
N CYS A 434 -16.60 -5.97 -6.25
CA CYS A 434 -15.89 -4.92 -5.53
C CYS A 434 -16.77 -3.68 -5.31
N LEU A 435 -17.60 -3.33 -6.29
CA LEU A 435 -18.60 -2.26 -6.16
C LEU A 435 -19.58 -2.56 -5.02
N TRP A 436 -20.09 -3.78 -4.93
CA TRP A 436 -20.93 -4.21 -3.81
C TRP A 436 -20.21 -4.05 -2.48
N ALA A 437 -18.99 -4.59 -2.37
CA ALA A 437 -18.21 -4.55 -1.15
C ALA A 437 -17.99 -3.11 -0.68
N VAL A 438 -17.62 -2.20 -1.58
CA VAL A 438 -17.43 -0.79 -1.26
C VAL A 438 -18.73 -0.11 -0.82
N MET A 439 -19.86 -0.35 -1.50
CA MET A 439 -21.14 0.23 -1.08
C MET A 439 -21.54 -0.18 0.35
N THR A 440 -21.17 -1.38 0.82
CA THR A 440 -21.39 -1.80 2.22
C THR A 440 -20.53 -1.04 3.25
N ARG A 441 -19.49 -0.34 2.81
CA ARG A 441 -18.53 0.39 3.66
C ARG A 441 -18.83 1.88 3.78
N LEU A 442 -19.65 2.40 2.88
CA LEU A 442 -19.98 3.82 2.80
C LEU A 442 -21.02 4.26 3.82
N LYS A 443 -20.94 5.53 4.21
CA LYS A 443 -21.89 6.20 5.10
C LYS A 443 -22.51 7.42 4.46
N GLN A 444 -23.75 7.69 4.85
CA GLN A 444 -24.47 8.89 4.43
C GLN A 444 -23.83 10.13 5.07
N PRO A 445 -23.40 11.14 4.29
CA PRO A 445 -22.99 12.43 4.83
C PRO A 445 -24.19 13.14 5.49
N ASN A 446 -23.96 13.85 6.60
CA ASN A 446 -25.02 14.57 7.30
C ASN A 446 -25.36 15.88 6.56
N PRO A 447 -26.58 16.03 5.99
CA PRO A 447 -26.95 17.24 5.26
C PRO A 447 -26.86 18.52 6.11
N GLU A 448 -26.98 18.42 7.44
CA GLU A 448 -26.94 19.59 8.33
C GLU A 448 -25.58 20.26 8.40
N TYR A 449 -24.49 19.54 8.10
CA TYR A 449 -23.12 20.08 8.08
C TYR A 449 -22.83 20.96 6.85
N TYR A 450 -23.76 21.02 5.89
CA TYR A 450 -23.60 21.75 4.63
C TYR A 450 -24.54 22.97 4.57
N GLU A 451 -24.14 23.96 3.77
CA GLU A 451 -24.96 25.14 3.50
C GLU A 451 -26.34 24.76 2.92
N SER A 452 -27.35 25.60 3.18
CA SER A 452 -28.75 25.35 2.81
C SER A 452 -28.94 24.94 1.35
N LYS A 453 -28.19 25.55 0.43
CA LYS A 453 -28.23 25.26 -1.02
C LYS A 453 -27.76 23.84 -1.38
N TYR A 454 -26.89 23.23 -0.56
CA TYR A 454 -26.33 21.90 -0.82
C TYR A 454 -27.07 20.77 -0.09
N ARG A 455 -27.90 21.07 0.92
CA ARG A 455 -28.56 20.05 1.77
C ARG A 455 -29.37 19.05 0.95
N SER A 456 -30.16 19.55 -0.01
CA SER A 456 -30.99 18.69 -0.87
C SER A 456 -30.12 17.75 -1.74
N LEU A 457 -28.96 18.23 -2.22
CA LEU A 457 -28.03 17.42 -3.00
C LEU A 457 -27.42 16.31 -2.15
N ILE A 458 -26.94 16.65 -0.95
CA ILE A 458 -26.34 15.69 -0.01
C ILE A 458 -27.36 14.64 0.44
N SER A 459 -28.62 15.02 0.69
CA SER A 459 -29.68 14.06 1.03
C SER A 459 -29.99 13.07 -0.09
N ARG A 460 -29.83 13.47 -1.36
CA ARG A 460 -30.04 12.62 -2.55
C ARG A 460 -28.82 11.75 -2.89
N LEU A 461 -27.66 12.04 -2.31
CA LEU A 461 -26.42 11.31 -2.58
C LEU A 461 -26.50 9.90 -1.99
N ASP A 462 -26.82 8.92 -2.83
CA ASP A 462 -26.91 7.51 -2.47
C ASP A 462 -25.55 6.79 -2.60
N PRO A 463 -25.40 5.55 -2.08
CA PRO A 463 -24.11 4.87 -2.07
C PRO A 463 -23.49 4.73 -3.47
N ARG A 464 -24.32 4.42 -4.47
CA ARG A 464 -23.88 4.25 -5.87
C ARG A 464 -23.36 5.56 -6.45
N SER A 465 -24.06 6.67 -6.21
CA SER A 465 -23.62 8.00 -6.65
C SER A 465 -22.39 8.48 -5.88
N LYS A 466 -22.30 8.17 -4.57
CA LYS A 466 -21.13 8.48 -3.73
C LYS A 466 -19.88 7.73 -4.18
N VAL A 467 -20.00 6.45 -4.57
CA VAL A 467 -18.89 5.71 -5.19
C VAL A 467 -18.41 6.41 -6.47
N ARG A 468 -19.33 6.81 -7.36
CA ARG A 468 -18.96 7.50 -8.61
C ARG A 468 -18.25 8.84 -8.33
N LEU A 469 -18.70 9.57 -7.31
CA LEU A 469 -18.04 10.77 -6.81
C LEU A 469 -16.59 10.47 -6.34
N TYR A 470 -16.39 9.38 -5.58
CA TYR A 470 -15.07 8.95 -5.11
C TYR A 470 -14.12 8.48 -6.21
N GLU A 471 -14.68 7.90 -7.27
CA GLU A 471 -13.99 7.52 -8.50
C GLU A 471 -13.79 8.71 -9.46
N LYS A 472 -14.28 9.91 -9.12
CA LYS A 472 -14.30 11.11 -10.00
C LYS A 472 -14.88 10.80 -11.40
N LYS A 473 -15.87 9.91 -11.44
CA LYS A 473 -16.61 9.56 -12.67
C LYS A 473 -17.90 10.37 -12.73
N GLY A 474 -18.40 10.55 -13.95
CA GLY A 474 -19.68 11.22 -14.20
C GLY A 474 -20.78 10.67 -13.28
N LEU A 475 -21.56 11.50 -12.59
CA LEU A 475 -22.63 11.06 -11.69
C LEU A 475 -23.79 10.40 -12.46
N THR A 476 -24.68 9.72 -11.73
CA THR A 476 -25.88 9.09 -12.33
C THR A 476 -26.82 10.14 -12.91
N GLU A 477 -27.73 9.74 -13.81
CA GLU A 477 -28.75 10.62 -14.41
C GLU A 477 -29.65 11.34 -13.39
N VAL A 478 -29.59 10.91 -12.13
CA VAL A 478 -30.24 11.57 -11.00
C VAL A 478 -29.78 13.01 -10.83
N PHE A 479 -28.52 13.35 -11.15
CA PHE A 479 -27.97 14.69 -10.97
C PHE A 479 -27.82 15.44 -12.29
N LYS A 480 -28.20 16.72 -12.31
CA LYS A 480 -27.94 17.60 -13.45
C LYS A 480 -26.45 17.98 -13.51
N PRO A 481 -25.88 18.34 -14.68
CA PRO A 481 -24.46 18.72 -14.79
C PRO A 481 -24.02 19.84 -13.85
N GLN A 482 -24.92 20.80 -13.57
CA GLN A 482 -24.67 21.86 -12.59
C GLN A 482 -24.59 21.34 -11.14
N GLU A 483 -25.46 20.38 -10.78
CA GLU A 483 -25.46 19.76 -9.45
C GLU A 483 -24.22 18.87 -9.25
N GLU A 484 -23.73 18.24 -10.32
CA GLU A 484 -22.51 17.44 -10.32
C GLU A 484 -21.27 18.29 -10.04
N THR A 485 -21.15 19.44 -10.71
CA THR A 485 -20.05 20.38 -10.47
C THR A 485 -20.03 20.83 -9.01
N MET A 486 -21.21 21.13 -8.44
CA MET A 486 -21.35 21.48 -7.03
C MET A 486 -20.92 20.36 -6.07
N LEU A 487 -21.22 19.10 -6.40
CA LEU A 487 -20.80 17.96 -5.58
C LEU A 487 -19.30 17.71 -5.65
N LEU A 488 -18.68 17.94 -6.81
CA LEU A 488 -17.22 17.87 -6.98
C LEU A 488 -16.50 18.95 -6.16
N GLU A 489 -17.05 20.16 -6.06
CA GLU A 489 -16.54 21.21 -5.16
C GLU A 489 -16.60 20.79 -3.69
N LEU A 490 -17.63 20.02 -3.31
CA LEU A 490 -17.81 19.52 -1.95
C LEU A 490 -17.03 18.23 -1.65
N PHE A 491 -16.36 17.64 -2.64
CA PHE A 491 -15.67 16.35 -2.53
C PHE A 491 -14.78 16.26 -1.28
N THR A 492 -13.91 17.25 -1.08
CA THR A 492 -12.97 17.28 0.05
C THR A 492 -13.73 17.34 1.39
N LYS A 493 -14.73 18.21 1.51
CA LYS A 493 -15.56 18.34 2.72
C LYS A 493 -16.32 17.05 3.06
N ILE A 494 -16.85 16.35 2.05
CA ILE A 494 -17.56 15.08 2.22
C ILE A 494 -16.63 13.99 2.77
N ARG A 495 -15.36 13.99 2.35
CA ARG A 495 -14.37 13.04 2.87
C ARG A 495 -13.93 13.38 4.29
N GLU A 496 -13.61 14.66 4.53
CA GLU A 496 -13.15 15.16 5.84
C GLU A 496 -14.20 15.00 6.94
N GLU A 497 -15.51 14.96 6.60
CA GLU A 497 -16.59 14.69 7.56
C GLU A 497 -16.37 13.40 8.38
N PHE A 498 -15.73 12.40 7.79
CA PHE A 498 -15.49 11.11 8.41
C PHE A 498 -14.06 10.94 8.97
N GLU A 499 -13.24 12.00 8.96
CA GLU A 499 -11.92 11.99 9.56
C GLU A 499 -12.01 12.27 11.07
N ASN A 500 -11.18 11.58 11.86
CA ASN A 500 -11.09 11.75 13.32
C ASN A 500 -12.39 11.53 14.12
N VAL A 501 -13.40 10.90 13.53
CA VAL A 501 -14.65 10.52 14.22
C VAL A 501 -14.63 9.04 14.64
N VAL A 502 -15.33 8.72 15.74
CA VAL A 502 -15.43 7.32 16.22
C VAL A 502 -16.07 6.44 15.15
N SER A 503 -17.11 6.95 14.48
CA SER A 503 -17.88 6.23 13.47
C SER A 503 -17.45 6.64 12.06
N TYR A 504 -16.16 6.52 11.76
CA TYR A 504 -15.61 6.85 10.43
C TYR A 504 -16.13 5.93 9.32
N GLU A 505 -15.91 6.31 8.07
CA GLU A 505 -16.30 5.59 6.86
C GLU A 505 -15.31 4.47 6.53
N GLY A 506 -15.78 3.27 6.17
CA GLY A 506 -14.91 2.10 6.04
C GLY A 506 -14.54 1.42 7.35
N ARG A 507 -15.15 1.82 8.48
CA ARG A 507 -15.08 1.11 9.78
C ARG A 507 -15.80 -0.24 9.74
N PHE A 508 -16.91 -0.31 9.02
CA PHE A 508 -17.75 -1.50 8.86
C PHE A 508 -17.92 -1.81 7.36
N GLY A 509 -18.49 -2.98 7.05
CA GLY A 509 -18.75 -3.44 5.69
C GLY A 509 -18.06 -4.77 5.39
N ALA A 510 -18.25 -5.26 4.17
CA ALA A 510 -17.66 -6.52 3.72
C ALA A 510 -16.13 -6.43 3.72
N SER A 511 -15.48 -7.36 4.43
CA SER A 511 -14.03 -7.42 4.53
C SER A 511 -13.40 -7.99 3.25
N PRO A 512 -12.13 -7.68 2.95
CA PRO A 512 -11.46 -8.29 1.80
C PRO A 512 -11.37 -9.82 1.84
N ARG A 513 -11.38 -10.42 3.05
CA ARG A 513 -11.42 -11.87 3.23
C ARG A 513 -12.77 -12.46 2.81
N GLU A 514 -13.86 -11.77 3.11
CA GLU A 514 -15.22 -12.18 2.70
C GLU A 514 -15.38 -12.09 1.19
N VAL A 515 -14.94 -10.98 0.58
CA VAL A 515 -14.94 -10.79 -0.89
C VAL A 515 -14.15 -11.88 -1.60
N ARG A 516 -12.91 -12.15 -1.14
CA ARG A 516 -12.09 -13.25 -1.66
C ARG A 516 -12.79 -14.61 -1.52
N SER A 517 -13.41 -14.87 -0.37
CA SER A 517 -14.17 -16.11 -0.15
C SER A 517 -15.35 -16.25 -1.13
N ILE A 518 -16.09 -15.18 -1.40
CA ILE A 518 -17.20 -15.18 -2.37
C ILE A 518 -16.67 -15.50 -3.76
N LEU A 519 -15.59 -14.83 -4.18
CA LEU A 519 -14.96 -15.04 -5.47
C LEU A 519 -14.53 -16.51 -5.66
N PHE A 520 -13.84 -17.09 -4.68
CA PHE A 520 -13.40 -18.48 -4.75
C PHE A 520 -14.56 -19.48 -4.72
N ARG A 521 -15.60 -19.26 -3.91
CA ARG A 521 -16.79 -20.14 -3.90
C ARG A 521 -17.51 -20.12 -5.25
N ALA A 522 -17.71 -18.94 -5.84
CA ALA A 522 -18.31 -18.80 -7.15
C ALA A 522 -17.46 -19.48 -8.24
N ALA A 523 -16.13 -19.33 -8.18
CA ALA A 523 -15.22 -20.00 -9.11
C ALA A 523 -15.28 -21.52 -9.00
N GLN A 524 -15.30 -22.07 -7.77
CA GLN A 524 -15.33 -23.50 -7.49
C GLN A 524 -16.69 -24.16 -7.74
N ASN A 525 -17.76 -23.38 -7.98
CA ASN A 525 -19.08 -23.92 -8.26
C ASN A 525 -19.08 -24.69 -9.59
N LYS A 526 -19.15 -26.02 -9.51
CA LYS A 526 -19.14 -26.95 -10.65
C LYS A 526 -20.38 -26.85 -11.55
N LYS A 527 -21.46 -26.20 -11.09
CA LYS A 527 -22.69 -26.03 -11.89
C LYS A 527 -22.51 -25.06 -13.05
N HIS A 528 -21.56 -24.12 -12.94
CA HIS A 528 -21.28 -23.12 -13.95
C HIS A 528 -19.90 -23.38 -14.53
N GLN A 529 -19.79 -23.46 -15.86
CA GLN A 529 -18.53 -23.70 -16.56
C GLN A 529 -17.63 -22.45 -16.56
N THR A 530 -18.25 -21.27 -16.57
CA THR A 530 -17.58 -19.95 -16.57
C THR A 530 -17.91 -19.21 -15.28
N LEU A 531 -16.98 -18.41 -14.77
CA LEU A 531 -17.24 -17.51 -13.64
C LEU A 531 -17.95 -16.27 -14.18
N THR A 532 -19.23 -16.09 -13.83
CA THR A 532 -20.08 -15.00 -14.35
C THR A 532 -20.62 -14.10 -13.23
N PRO A 533 -21.06 -12.86 -13.51
CA PRO A 533 -21.71 -12.00 -12.51
C PRO A 533 -22.90 -12.67 -11.83
N MET A 534 -23.62 -13.56 -12.53
CA MET A 534 -24.74 -14.31 -11.97
C MET A 534 -24.32 -15.22 -10.82
N THR A 535 -23.20 -15.91 -10.97
CA THR A 535 -22.65 -16.75 -9.89
C THR A 535 -22.28 -15.94 -8.66
N ILE A 536 -21.80 -14.71 -8.86
CA ILE A 536 -21.53 -13.77 -7.77
C ILE A 536 -22.83 -13.34 -7.11
N PHE A 537 -23.87 -12.97 -7.87
CA PHE A 537 -25.16 -12.56 -7.30
C PHE A 537 -25.78 -13.66 -6.43
N ILE A 538 -25.70 -14.93 -6.85
CA ILE A 538 -26.17 -16.08 -6.06
C ILE A 538 -25.42 -16.17 -4.72
N GLU A 539 -24.09 -16.05 -4.73
CA GLU A 539 -23.29 -16.10 -3.51
C GLU A 539 -23.51 -14.86 -2.61
N LEU A 540 -23.72 -13.67 -3.18
CA LEU A 540 -24.10 -12.46 -2.44
C LEU A 540 -25.47 -12.60 -1.78
N GLU A 541 -26.47 -13.10 -2.50
CA GLU A 541 -27.82 -13.35 -1.97
C GLU A 541 -27.81 -14.40 -0.85
N ARG A 542 -26.91 -15.39 -0.94
CA ARG A 542 -26.68 -16.34 0.14
C ARG A 542 -26.06 -15.65 1.36
N LEU A 543 -25.01 -14.85 1.17
CA LEU A 543 -24.30 -14.18 2.25
C LEU A 543 -25.21 -13.24 3.04
N VAL A 544 -26.03 -12.44 2.35
CA VAL A 544 -26.89 -11.43 2.99
C VAL A 544 -27.99 -12.06 3.87
N LYS A 545 -28.30 -13.35 3.69
CA LYS A 545 -29.22 -14.10 4.57
C LYS A 545 -28.62 -14.43 5.93
N ASP A 546 -27.29 -14.53 6.04
CA ASP A 546 -26.59 -14.97 7.24
C ASP A 546 -26.29 -13.80 8.22
N ARG A 547 -27.32 -13.06 8.65
CA ARG A 547 -27.17 -11.83 9.48
C ARG A 547 -26.48 -12.06 10.84
N THR A 548 -26.54 -13.26 11.39
CA THR A 548 -25.91 -13.60 12.68
C THR A 548 -24.38 -13.69 12.60
N VAL A 549 -23.85 -13.99 11.41
CA VAL A 549 -22.42 -14.19 11.18
C VAL A 549 -21.73 -12.85 10.91
N TYR A 550 -22.36 -11.99 10.12
CA TYR A 550 -21.74 -10.75 9.63
C TYR A 550 -22.30 -9.51 10.35
N GLU A 551 -21.47 -8.85 11.14
CA GLU A 551 -21.85 -7.68 11.93
C GLU A 551 -22.37 -6.51 11.08
N PHE A 552 -21.79 -6.27 9.90
CA PHE A 552 -22.24 -5.17 9.04
C PHE A 552 -23.67 -5.37 8.50
N LEU A 553 -24.19 -6.62 8.49
CA LEU A 553 -25.59 -6.92 8.14
C LEU A 553 -26.57 -6.60 9.28
N GLN A 554 -26.05 -6.33 10.49
CA GLN A 554 -26.84 -5.96 11.68
C GLN A 554 -26.95 -4.45 11.83
N LEU A 555 -26.29 -3.66 10.96
CA LEU A 555 -26.43 -2.22 10.96
C LEU A 555 -27.84 -1.79 10.56
N GLU A 556 -28.38 -0.81 11.27
CA GLU A 556 -29.67 -0.22 10.93
C GLU A 556 -29.58 0.58 9.62
N PRO A 557 -30.53 0.38 8.68
CA PRO A 557 -30.62 1.16 7.46
C PRO A 557 -30.71 2.66 7.74
N ARG A 558 -29.93 3.47 7.01
CA ARG A 558 -30.03 4.94 7.05
C ARG A 558 -30.22 5.48 5.64
N GLY A 559 -31.43 5.94 5.33
CA GLY A 559 -31.78 6.27 3.94
C GLY A 559 -31.54 5.05 3.05
N LYS A 560 -30.79 5.21 1.95
CA LYS A 560 -30.38 4.11 1.05
C LYS A 560 -29.07 3.41 1.47
N TYR A 561 -28.47 3.78 2.60
CA TYR A 561 -27.22 3.19 3.09
C TYR A 561 -27.48 2.02 4.04
N HIS A 562 -26.48 1.14 4.18
CA HIS A 562 -26.54 -0.10 4.98
C HIS A 562 -27.71 -1.03 4.58
N GLN A 563 -27.99 -1.14 3.28
CA GLN A 563 -28.99 -2.07 2.73
C GLN A 563 -28.35 -3.07 1.74
N PRO A 564 -27.52 -4.02 2.20
CA PRO A 564 -26.74 -4.89 1.30
C PRO A 564 -27.58 -5.74 0.34
N ALA A 565 -28.83 -6.05 0.69
CA ALA A 565 -29.78 -6.75 -0.18
C ALA A 565 -30.23 -5.88 -1.36
N GLU A 566 -30.54 -4.61 -1.12
CA GLU A 566 -30.91 -3.66 -2.20
C GLU A 566 -29.72 -3.38 -3.11
N PHE A 567 -28.50 -3.37 -2.57
CA PHE A 567 -27.29 -3.20 -3.38
C PHE A 567 -27.16 -4.29 -4.45
N ILE A 568 -27.56 -5.53 -4.17
CA ILE A 568 -27.55 -6.61 -5.17
C ILE A 568 -28.50 -6.29 -6.33
N LYS A 569 -29.66 -5.67 -6.05
CA LYS A 569 -30.59 -5.26 -7.12
C LYS A 569 -29.96 -4.18 -8.01
N TYR A 570 -29.31 -3.20 -7.40
CA TYR A 570 -28.57 -2.17 -8.16
C TYR A 570 -27.51 -2.81 -9.04
N LEU A 571 -26.71 -3.77 -8.54
CA LEU A 571 -25.71 -4.44 -9.39
C LEU A 571 -26.33 -5.19 -10.58
N LYS A 572 -27.49 -5.80 -10.39
CA LYS A 572 -28.21 -6.48 -11.47
C LYS A 572 -28.65 -5.49 -12.54
N GLU A 573 -29.21 -4.35 -12.14
CA GLU A 573 -29.56 -3.24 -13.04
C GLU A 573 -28.32 -2.69 -13.77
N ASP A 574 -27.21 -2.50 -13.05
CA ASP A 574 -25.95 -2.02 -13.61
C ASP A 574 -25.41 -2.99 -14.66
N PHE A 575 -25.38 -4.28 -14.33
CA PHE A 575 -24.93 -5.31 -15.26
C PHE A 575 -25.82 -5.39 -16.50
N ILE A 576 -27.15 -5.32 -16.33
CA ILE A 576 -28.10 -5.29 -17.46
C ILE A 576 -27.79 -4.13 -18.38
N SER A 577 -27.67 -2.91 -17.83
CA SER A 577 -27.41 -1.72 -18.62
C SER A 577 -26.06 -1.79 -19.33
N LEU A 578 -25.02 -2.31 -18.67
CA LEU A 578 -23.70 -2.53 -19.27
C LEU A 578 -23.77 -3.55 -20.40
N PHE A 579 -24.36 -4.73 -20.14
CA PHE A 579 -24.44 -5.80 -21.11
C PHE A 579 -25.31 -5.42 -22.32
N GLU A 580 -26.43 -4.70 -22.11
CA GLU A 580 -27.26 -4.18 -23.20
C GLU A 580 -26.49 -3.22 -24.13
N GLN A 581 -25.66 -2.35 -23.55
CA GLN A 581 -24.80 -1.46 -24.34
C GLN A 581 -23.76 -2.25 -25.13
N GLU A 582 -23.12 -3.23 -24.51
CA GLU A 582 -22.07 -4.05 -25.12
C GLU A 582 -22.62 -4.96 -26.23
N ILE A 583 -23.75 -5.65 -25.99
CA ILE A 583 -24.38 -6.50 -27.01
C ILE A 583 -24.93 -5.67 -28.17
N SER A 584 -25.50 -4.50 -27.90
CA SER A 584 -25.95 -3.59 -28.96
C SER A 584 -24.76 -3.11 -29.81
N ALA A 585 -23.64 -2.79 -29.16
CA ALA A 585 -22.40 -2.41 -29.84
C ALA A 585 -21.75 -3.59 -30.60
N ALA A 586 -21.93 -4.83 -30.15
CA ALA A 586 -21.46 -6.04 -30.83
C ALA A 586 -22.34 -6.43 -32.02
N MET A 587 -23.65 -6.20 -31.94
CA MET A 587 -24.61 -6.43 -33.03
C MET A 587 -24.44 -5.46 -34.19
N THR A 588 -24.07 -4.21 -33.87
CA THR A 588 -24.08 -3.13 -34.84
C THR A 588 -22.68 -2.93 -35.41
N LEU A 589 -22.46 -3.31 -36.68
CA LEU A 589 -21.33 -2.87 -37.53
C LEU A 589 -21.40 -1.36 -37.83
N VAL A 590 -21.71 -0.53 -36.84
CA VAL A 590 -21.83 0.92 -37.04
C VAL A 590 -20.71 1.61 -36.30
N ASP A 591 -19.76 2.11 -37.09
CA ASP A 591 -18.85 3.16 -36.66
C ASP A 591 -19.69 4.32 -36.11
N GLU A 592 -19.33 4.86 -34.94
CA GLU A 592 -19.88 6.14 -34.46
C GLU A 592 -19.73 7.29 -35.49
N LEU A 593 -18.86 7.08 -36.49
CA LEU A 593 -18.70 7.90 -37.68
C LEU A 593 -20.00 8.05 -38.49
N GLU A 594 -20.92 7.08 -38.49
CA GLU A 594 -22.11 7.15 -39.36
C GLU A 594 -23.13 8.18 -38.87
N TYR A 595 -23.40 8.23 -37.55
CA TYR A 595 -24.30 9.23 -36.95
C TYR A 595 -23.72 10.64 -36.98
N THR A 596 -22.41 10.75 -36.73
CA THR A 596 -21.70 12.02 -36.84
C THR A 596 -21.70 12.53 -38.28
N THR A 597 -21.55 11.64 -39.27
CA THR A 597 -21.66 11.96 -40.70
C THR A 597 -23.08 12.38 -41.07
N LEU A 598 -24.11 11.70 -40.57
CA LEU A 598 -25.52 12.09 -40.78
C LEU A 598 -25.81 13.49 -40.21
N LEU A 599 -25.33 13.77 -38.99
CA LEU A 599 -25.49 15.08 -38.36
C LEU A 599 -24.71 16.17 -39.12
N GLN A 600 -23.47 15.91 -39.52
CA GLN A 600 -22.67 16.82 -40.34
C GLN A 600 -23.37 17.12 -41.67
N ARG A 601 -23.92 16.09 -42.33
CA ARG A 601 -24.68 16.23 -43.57
C ARG A 601 -25.92 17.10 -43.35
N TYR A 602 -26.71 16.85 -42.31
CA TYR A 602 -27.85 17.70 -41.95
C TYR A 602 -27.46 19.16 -41.77
N ILE A 603 -26.44 19.44 -40.95
CA ILE A 603 -25.97 20.80 -40.67
C ILE A 603 -25.46 21.48 -41.94
N SER A 604 -24.76 20.76 -42.83
CA SER A 604 -24.33 21.31 -44.11
C SER A 604 -25.51 21.76 -44.98
N HIS A 605 -26.57 20.95 -45.06
CA HIS A 605 -27.82 21.26 -45.78
C HIS A 605 -28.53 22.50 -45.20
N VAL A 606 -28.62 22.60 -43.87
CA VAL A 606 -29.22 23.74 -43.20
C VAL A 606 -28.44 25.03 -43.46
N VAL A 607 -27.11 24.99 -43.32
CA VAL A 607 -26.24 26.16 -43.55
C VAL A 607 -26.36 26.65 -44.99
N ALA A 608 -26.33 25.74 -45.96
CA ALA A 608 -26.44 26.09 -47.36
C ALA A 608 -27.83 26.67 -47.72
N GLN A 609 -28.91 26.16 -47.12
CA GLN A 609 -30.25 26.71 -47.35
C GLN A 609 -30.42 28.12 -46.78
N VAL A 610 -29.91 28.37 -45.57
CA VAL A 610 -29.98 29.70 -44.94
C VAL A 610 -29.11 30.71 -45.70
N LYS A 611 -27.94 30.29 -46.20
CA LYS A 611 -27.05 31.14 -47.02
C LYS A 611 -27.45 31.26 -48.49
N LYS A 612 -28.42 30.46 -48.96
CA LYS A 612 -28.80 30.32 -50.38
C LYS A 612 -27.61 29.90 -51.28
N GLU A 613 -26.82 28.96 -50.78
CA GLU A 613 -25.65 28.39 -51.45
C GLU A 613 -25.94 26.94 -51.91
N LYS A 614 -25.19 26.47 -52.92
CA LYS A 614 -25.29 25.08 -53.40
C LYS A 614 -24.27 24.18 -52.70
N ILE A 615 -24.67 22.95 -52.39
CA ILE A 615 -23.80 21.95 -51.74
C ILE A 615 -23.09 21.11 -52.79
N TYR A 616 -21.80 20.91 -52.60
CA TYR A 616 -21.03 19.97 -53.40
C TYR A 616 -21.32 18.53 -52.95
N ASN A 617 -21.86 17.71 -53.85
CA ASN A 617 -22.09 16.29 -53.59
C ASN A 617 -20.90 15.46 -54.12
N PRO A 618 -20.13 14.76 -53.26
CA PRO A 618 -18.94 14.01 -53.67
C PRO A 618 -19.22 12.87 -54.64
N ILE A 619 -20.44 12.31 -54.61
CA ILE A 619 -20.83 11.14 -55.39
C ILE A 619 -21.21 11.55 -56.81
N THR A 620 -21.99 12.62 -56.95
CA THR A 620 -22.44 13.14 -58.26
C THR A 620 -21.45 14.14 -58.86
N LYS A 621 -20.46 14.59 -58.07
CA LYS A 621 -19.46 15.62 -58.41
C LYS A 621 -20.08 16.94 -58.90
N ALA A 622 -21.33 17.21 -58.51
CA ALA A 622 -22.10 18.38 -58.92
C ALA A 622 -22.51 19.22 -57.71
N HIS A 623 -22.75 20.51 -57.96
CA HIS A 623 -23.35 21.42 -56.99
C HIS A 623 -24.87 21.31 -57.03
N GLU A 624 -25.45 20.78 -55.97
CA GLU A 624 -26.88 20.51 -55.82
C GLU A 624 -27.53 21.51 -54.86
N GLU A 625 -28.84 21.73 -55.05
CA GLU A 625 -29.64 22.50 -54.09
C GLU A 625 -29.76 21.70 -52.77
N PRO A 626 -29.84 22.39 -51.61
CA PRO A 626 -30.06 21.73 -50.33
C PRO A 626 -31.33 20.87 -50.34
N SER A 627 -31.21 19.60 -49.93
CA SER A 627 -32.34 18.67 -49.95
C SER A 627 -33.30 18.93 -48.77
N ASP A 628 -34.47 19.49 -49.06
CA ASP A 628 -35.56 19.67 -48.08
C ASP A 628 -36.03 18.36 -47.44
N LYS A 629 -35.91 17.23 -48.14
CA LYS A 629 -36.31 15.91 -47.62
C LYS A 629 -35.44 15.49 -46.43
N ILE A 630 -34.12 15.43 -46.63
CA ILE A 630 -33.13 15.13 -45.58
C ILE A 630 -33.28 16.05 -44.36
N MET A 631 -33.47 17.36 -44.59
CA MET A 631 -33.63 18.31 -43.48
C MET A 631 -34.90 18.04 -42.67
N LYS A 632 -36.05 17.85 -43.34
CA LYS A 632 -37.31 17.53 -42.66
C LYS A 632 -37.28 16.20 -41.92
N ASP A 633 -36.61 15.19 -42.48
CA ASP A 633 -36.50 13.86 -41.88
C ASP A 633 -35.71 13.93 -40.56
N ILE A 634 -34.57 14.63 -40.54
CA ILE A 634 -33.75 14.82 -39.33
C ILE A 634 -34.42 15.75 -38.33
N GLU A 635 -35.07 16.83 -38.78
CA GLU A 635 -35.82 17.78 -37.92
C GLU A 635 -36.97 17.12 -37.17
N LYS A 636 -37.62 16.14 -37.82
CA LYS A 636 -38.66 15.31 -37.20
C LYS A 636 -38.07 14.41 -36.11
N ILE A 637 -36.88 13.86 -36.33
CA ILE A 637 -36.19 12.98 -35.38
C ILE A 637 -35.73 13.77 -34.14
N ILE A 638 -35.10 14.93 -34.34
CA ILE A 638 -34.64 15.81 -33.25
C ILE A 638 -35.78 16.59 -32.56
N LYS A 639 -37.03 16.43 -33.04
CA LYS A 639 -38.25 17.03 -32.49
C LYS A 639 -38.18 18.54 -32.35
N VAL A 640 -37.88 19.24 -33.45
CA VAL A 640 -37.88 20.71 -33.48
C VAL A 640 -39.26 21.26 -33.09
N THR A 641 -39.30 22.11 -32.07
CA THR A 641 -40.51 22.81 -31.63
C THR A 641 -40.50 24.27 -32.08
N GLY A 642 -41.57 24.72 -32.74
CA GLY A 642 -41.71 26.08 -33.25
C GLY A 642 -41.52 26.21 -34.77
N ALA A 643 -41.26 27.44 -35.24
CA ALA A 643 -41.06 27.71 -36.67
C ALA A 643 -39.70 27.15 -37.14
N VAL A 644 -39.75 26.30 -38.17
CA VAL A 644 -38.58 25.57 -38.70
C VAL A 644 -37.52 26.54 -39.22
N GLU A 645 -37.93 27.66 -39.83
CA GLU A 645 -36.99 28.68 -40.33
C GLU A 645 -36.16 29.30 -39.20
N ARG A 646 -36.79 29.61 -38.05
CA ARG A 646 -36.08 30.16 -36.88
C ARG A 646 -35.11 29.16 -36.25
N HIS A 647 -35.46 27.87 -36.29
CA HIS A 647 -34.56 26.81 -35.82
C HIS A 647 -33.31 26.70 -36.71
N ARG A 648 -33.50 26.73 -38.03
CA ARG A 648 -32.41 26.71 -39.02
C ARG A 648 -31.49 27.93 -38.88
N GLU A 649 -32.04 29.11 -38.64
CA GLU A 649 -31.27 30.34 -38.35
C GLU A 649 -30.48 30.24 -37.03
N SER A 650 -31.08 29.64 -35.99
CA SER A 650 -30.42 29.44 -34.68
C SER A 650 -29.20 28.51 -34.77
N ILE A 651 -29.25 27.49 -35.62
CA ILE A 651 -28.10 26.60 -35.89
C ILE A 651 -26.92 27.40 -36.44
N LEU A 652 -27.16 28.27 -37.42
CA LEU A 652 -26.11 29.13 -37.98
C LEU A 652 -25.54 30.09 -36.93
N GLY A 653 -26.41 30.67 -36.09
CA GLY A 653 -26.01 31.53 -34.98
C GLY A 653 -25.10 30.83 -33.96
N LYS A 654 -25.41 29.58 -33.59
CA LYS A 654 -24.57 28.78 -32.67
C LYS A 654 -23.19 28.46 -33.26
N ILE A 655 -23.14 28.13 -34.54
CA ILE A 655 -21.87 27.88 -35.25
C ILE A 655 -21.02 29.15 -35.32
N ALA A 656 -21.64 30.30 -35.60
CA ALA A 656 -20.96 31.59 -35.64
C ALA A 656 -20.41 31.99 -34.26
N ALA A 657 -21.20 31.84 -33.20
CA ALA A 657 -20.77 32.11 -31.82
C ALA A 657 -19.56 31.24 -31.43
N TYR A 658 -19.61 29.93 -31.71
CA TYR A 658 -18.50 29.02 -31.40
C TYR A 658 -17.19 29.41 -32.13
N LYS A 659 -17.27 29.87 -33.39
CA LYS A 659 -16.10 30.29 -34.16
C LYS A 659 -15.51 31.62 -33.69
N ILE A 660 -16.34 32.50 -33.12
CA ILE A 660 -15.89 33.75 -32.48
C ILE A 660 -15.13 33.42 -31.18
N ASP A 661 -15.67 32.54 -30.34
CA ASP A 661 -15.06 32.14 -29.08
C ASP A 661 -13.80 31.26 -29.28
N ASN A 662 -13.69 30.58 -30.42
CA ASN A 662 -12.56 29.68 -30.76
C ASN A 662 -12.01 29.95 -32.19
N PRO A 663 -11.22 31.02 -32.40
CA PRO A 663 -10.79 31.44 -33.74
C PRO A 663 -9.92 30.42 -34.48
N ALA A 664 -9.07 29.70 -33.75
CA ALA A 664 -8.04 28.81 -34.30
C ALA A 664 -8.45 27.33 -34.39
N LYS A 665 -9.62 26.93 -33.87
CA LYS A 665 -10.09 25.53 -33.92
C LYS A 665 -11.00 25.30 -35.13
N ASP A 666 -10.93 24.10 -35.69
CA ASP A 666 -11.87 23.62 -36.70
C ASP A 666 -13.23 23.30 -36.06
N ILE A 667 -14.30 23.47 -36.85
CA ILE A 667 -15.67 23.31 -36.36
C ILE A 667 -16.00 21.82 -36.31
N VAL A 668 -16.01 21.24 -35.10
CA VAL A 668 -16.46 19.87 -34.88
C VAL A 668 -17.96 19.89 -34.56
N VAL A 669 -18.79 19.59 -35.56
CA VAL A 669 -20.27 19.64 -35.46
C VAL A 669 -20.81 18.79 -34.30
N ALA A 670 -20.17 17.65 -34.02
CA ALA A 670 -20.57 16.74 -32.94
C ALA A 670 -20.41 17.35 -31.54
N GLU A 671 -19.44 18.24 -31.34
CA GLU A 671 -19.21 18.92 -30.05
C GLU A 671 -20.23 20.03 -29.81
N ILE A 672 -20.62 20.76 -30.86
CA ILE A 672 -21.53 21.90 -30.78
C ILE A 672 -22.99 21.44 -30.57
N PHE A 673 -23.35 20.29 -31.14
CA PHE A 673 -24.73 19.79 -31.18
C PHE A 673 -24.88 18.41 -30.53
N HIS A 674 -24.35 18.24 -29.32
CA HIS A 674 -24.40 16.94 -28.61
C HIS A 674 -25.84 16.44 -28.41
N ASP A 675 -26.79 17.35 -28.16
CA ASP A 675 -28.21 17.01 -27.95
C ASP A 675 -28.84 16.40 -29.20
N TYR A 676 -28.48 16.91 -30.39
CA TYR A 676 -29.01 16.41 -31.67
C TYR A 676 -28.41 15.05 -32.01
N LEU A 677 -27.12 14.86 -31.70
CA LEU A 677 -26.46 13.57 -31.85
C LEU A 677 -27.08 12.53 -30.91
N LYS A 678 -27.38 12.90 -29.67
CA LYS A 678 -28.08 12.02 -28.71
C LYS A 678 -29.49 11.66 -29.20
N ALA A 679 -30.27 12.63 -29.66
CA ALA A 679 -31.62 12.38 -30.18
C ALA A 679 -31.63 11.46 -31.42
N LEU A 680 -30.66 11.62 -32.34
CA LEU A 680 -30.48 10.73 -33.49
C LEU A 680 -30.12 9.31 -33.07
N LYS A 681 -29.17 9.16 -32.13
CA LYS A 681 -28.81 7.85 -31.55
C LYS A 681 -30.04 7.19 -30.92
N ASP A 682 -30.80 7.90 -30.10
CA ASP A 682 -31.98 7.38 -29.41
C ASP A 682 -33.10 6.93 -30.36
N TYR A 683 -33.33 7.66 -31.47
CA TYR A 683 -34.37 7.33 -32.44
C TYR A 683 -34.05 6.06 -33.22
N TYR A 684 -32.85 5.97 -33.80
CA TYR A 684 -32.43 4.79 -34.56
C TYR A 684 -32.22 3.58 -33.65
N PHE A 685 -31.84 3.78 -32.39
CA PHE A 685 -31.80 2.72 -31.39
C PHE A 685 -33.19 2.12 -31.14
N LYS A 686 -34.23 2.95 -30.99
CA LYS A 686 -35.62 2.47 -30.83
C LYS A 686 -36.15 1.74 -32.06
N GLU A 687 -35.84 2.22 -33.26
CA GLU A 687 -36.26 1.58 -34.50
C GLU A 687 -35.59 0.20 -34.68
N ARG A 688 -34.33 0.07 -34.22
CA ARG A 688 -33.57 -1.19 -34.23
C ARG A 688 -33.87 -2.10 -33.05
N GLN A 689 -34.54 -1.63 -32.00
CA GLN A 689 -34.84 -2.42 -30.79
C GLN A 689 -35.63 -3.71 -31.11
N ILE A 690 -36.54 -3.67 -32.09
CA ILE A 690 -37.29 -4.85 -32.56
C ILE A 690 -36.35 -5.87 -33.23
N ALA A 691 -35.41 -5.41 -34.05
CA ALA A 691 -34.42 -6.26 -34.69
C ALA A 691 -33.41 -6.83 -33.67
N VAL A 692 -33.06 -6.04 -32.65
CA VAL A 692 -32.22 -6.43 -31.52
C VAL A 692 -32.87 -7.55 -30.70
N GLU A 693 -34.13 -7.39 -30.29
CA GLU A 693 -34.88 -8.43 -29.58
C GLU A 693 -35.07 -9.70 -30.42
N SER A 694 -35.24 -9.56 -31.74
CA SER A 694 -35.28 -10.71 -32.66
C SER A 694 -33.94 -11.46 -32.64
N ASN A 695 -32.82 -10.74 -32.76
CA ASN A 695 -31.49 -11.34 -32.74
C ASN A 695 -31.19 -12.04 -31.40
N TYR A 696 -31.63 -11.47 -30.27
CA TYR A 696 -31.49 -12.11 -28.95
C TYR A 696 -32.14 -13.50 -28.90
N LYS A 697 -33.31 -13.66 -29.52
CA LYS A 697 -33.99 -14.97 -29.59
C LYS A 697 -33.20 -15.95 -30.44
N VAL A 698 -32.74 -15.52 -31.61
CA VAL A 698 -31.92 -16.34 -32.52
C VAL A 698 -30.61 -16.77 -31.83
N MET A 699 -29.97 -15.85 -31.09
CA MET A 699 -28.76 -16.14 -30.31
C MET A 699 -28.96 -17.22 -29.24
N LEU A 700 -30.13 -17.30 -28.62
CA LEU A 700 -30.43 -18.35 -27.64
C LEU A 700 -30.78 -19.69 -28.28
N ASP A 701 -31.39 -19.66 -29.46
CA ASP A 701 -31.85 -20.82 -30.21
C ASP A 701 -30.72 -21.51 -30.99
N LEU A 702 -29.59 -20.83 -31.25
CA LEU A 702 -28.42 -21.34 -32.00
C LEU A 702 -27.94 -22.73 -31.57
N ASP A 703 -27.96 -23.01 -30.26
CA ASP A 703 -27.52 -24.29 -29.67
C ASP A 703 -28.66 -25.31 -29.49
N THR A 704 -29.85 -25.03 -30.04
CA THR A 704 -31.04 -25.86 -29.88
C THR A 704 -31.59 -26.29 -31.24
N ASP A 705 -32.47 -27.30 -31.27
CA ASP A 705 -33.14 -27.73 -32.50
C ASP A 705 -33.95 -26.61 -33.19
N ASN A 706 -34.27 -25.53 -32.45
CA ASN A 706 -34.99 -24.37 -32.95
C ASN A 706 -34.14 -23.48 -33.88
N ALA A 707 -32.80 -23.65 -33.91
CA ALA A 707 -31.93 -22.89 -34.82
C ALA A 707 -32.37 -23.03 -36.29
N LYS A 708 -32.96 -24.17 -36.68
CA LYS A 708 -33.43 -24.44 -38.05
C LYS A 708 -34.66 -23.62 -38.46
N ASN A 709 -35.34 -22.99 -37.51
CA ASN A 709 -36.55 -22.21 -37.76
C ASN A 709 -36.25 -20.74 -38.14
N HIS A 710 -34.99 -20.31 -38.03
CA HIS A 710 -34.54 -18.94 -38.31
C HIS A 710 -33.89 -18.84 -39.69
N LYS A 711 -33.89 -17.64 -40.28
CA LYS A 711 -33.29 -17.43 -41.61
C LYS A 711 -31.76 -17.55 -41.55
N PRO A 712 -31.10 -17.96 -42.65
CA PRO A 712 -29.63 -18.04 -42.71
C PRO A 712 -28.94 -16.72 -42.31
N ASP A 713 -29.44 -15.58 -42.80
CA ASP A 713 -28.89 -14.25 -42.51
C ASP A 713 -29.00 -13.89 -41.02
N GLU A 714 -30.09 -14.31 -40.35
CA GLU A 714 -30.31 -14.07 -38.92
C GLU A 714 -29.36 -14.92 -38.07
N ILE A 715 -29.09 -16.16 -38.50
CA ILE A 715 -28.13 -17.07 -37.88
C ILE A 715 -26.70 -16.53 -38.01
N GLU A 716 -26.34 -16.00 -39.19
CA GLU A 716 -25.04 -15.40 -39.43
C GLU A 716 -24.82 -14.15 -38.58
N LEU A 717 -25.83 -13.27 -38.47
CA LEU A 717 -25.79 -12.10 -37.58
C LEU A 717 -25.60 -12.51 -36.11
N ALA A 718 -26.33 -13.51 -35.63
CA ALA A 718 -26.21 -14.00 -34.27
C ALA A 718 -24.82 -14.58 -33.96
N LYS A 719 -24.23 -15.35 -34.90
CA LYS A 719 -22.86 -15.86 -34.78
C LYS A 719 -21.82 -14.75 -34.76
N THR A 720 -21.96 -13.77 -35.67
CA THR A 720 -21.09 -12.59 -35.72
C THR A 720 -21.18 -11.78 -34.44
N THR A 721 -22.38 -11.66 -33.85
CA THR A 721 -22.58 -10.97 -32.57
C THR A 721 -21.83 -11.69 -31.43
N TYR A 722 -21.89 -13.03 -31.35
CA TYR A 722 -21.13 -13.79 -30.36
C TYR A 722 -19.61 -13.63 -30.55
N GLN A 723 -19.13 -13.65 -31.79
CA GLN A 723 -17.71 -13.41 -32.09
C GLN A 723 -17.28 -12.01 -31.65
N ASN A 724 -18.06 -10.98 -31.96
CA ASN A 724 -17.79 -9.61 -31.54
C ASN A 724 -17.82 -9.43 -30.02
N LEU A 725 -18.71 -10.16 -29.31
CA LEU A 725 -18.75 -10.17 -27.84
C LEU A 725 -17.50 -10.80 -27.22
N ASP A 726 -16.97 -11.85 -27.83
CA ASP A 726 -15.73 -12.50 -27.39
C ASP A 726 -14.51 -11.60 -27.69
N GLU A 727 -14.36 -11.16 -28.94
CA GLU A 727 -13.18 -10.40 -29.38
C GLU A 727 -13.10 -8.98 -28.80
N ARG A 728 -14.22 -8.25 -28.74
CA ARG A 728 -14.22 -6.84 -28.29
C ARG A 728 -14.40 -6.68 -26.79
N PHE A 729 -15.18 -7.57 -26.18
CA PHE A 729 -15.61 -7.42 -24.79
C PHE A 729 -15.15 -8.56 -23.87
N GLY A 730 -14.70 -9.70 -24.41
CA GLY A 730 -14.16 -10.82 -23.62
C GLY A 730 -15.22 -11.79 -23.07
N TYR A 731 -16.43 -11.79 -23.64
CA TYR A 731 -17.46 -12.76 -23.27
C TYR A 731 -17.29 -14.05 -24.07
N ASP A 732 -16.92 -15.14 -23.39
CA ASP A 732 -16.99 -16.47 -24.00
C ASP A 732 -18.45 -16.84 -24.36
N HIS A 733 -18.62 -17.80 -25.26
CA HIS A 733 -19.96 -18.19 -25.74
C HIS A 733 -20.92 -18.59 -24.60
N VAL A 734 -20.41 -19.26 -23.57
CA VAL A 734 -21.21 -19.71 -22.42
C VAL A 734 -21.66 -18.52 -21.56
N SER A 735 -20.78 -17.58 -21.25
CA SER A 735 -21.08 -16.39 -20.46
C SER A 735 -21.97 -15.41 -21.21
N ALA A 736 -21.75 -15.21 -22.52
CA ALA A 736 -22.64 -14.40 -23.35
C ALA A 736 -24.07 -14.96 -23.32
N ARG A 737 -24.22 -16.28 -23.46
CA ARG A 737 -25.52 -16.95 -23.41
C ARG A 737 -26.17 -16.87 -22.03
N GLU A 738 -25.42 -17.03 -20.94
CA GLU A 738 -25.92 -16.88 -19.58
C GLU A 738 -26.35 -15.44 -19.28
N SER A 739 -25.56 -14.46 -19.71
CA SER A 739 -25.84 -13.03 -19.57
C SER A 739 -27.09 -12.62 -20.36
N LEU A 740 -27.25 -13.15 -21.57
CA LEU A 740 -28.44 -12.93 -22.39
C LEU A 740 -29.71 -13.56 -21.78
N LYS A 741 -29.60 -14.76 -21.22
CA LYS A 741 -30.72 -15.38 -20.47
C LYS A 741 -31.10 -14.53 -19.25
N PHE A 742 -30.12 -14.00 -18.55
CA PHE A 742 -30.35 -13.13 -17.41
C PHE A 742 -31.06 -11.85 -17.81
N LEU A 743 -30.58 -11.17 -18.86
CA LEU A 743 -31.18 -9.96 -19.43
C LEU A 743 -32.68 -10.18 -19.72
N LEU A 744 -33.01 -11.24 -20.47
CA LEU A 744 -34.40 -11.54 -20.82
C LEU A 744 -35.26 -11.93 -19.63
N SER A 745 -34.68 -12.56 -18.60
CA SER A 745 -35.42 -12.92 -17.38
C SER A 745 -35.90 -11.69 -16.60
N GLN A 746 -35.13 -10.60 -16.62
CA GLN A 746 -35.44 -9.36 -15.91
C GLN A 746 -36.35 -8.45 -16.72
N SER A 747 -36.32 -8.51 -18.06
CA SER A 747 -37.28 -7.77 -18.92
C SER A 747 -38.74 -8.23 -18.77
N LYS A 748 -38.97 -9.42 -18.21
CA LYS A 748 -40.31 -10.02 -17.99
C LYS A 748 -40.85 -9.81 -16.58
N SER A 749 -40.03 -9.33 -15.65
CA SER A 749 -40.39 -9.01 -14.26
C SER A 749 -40.62 -7.53 -14.10
#